data_AF-A0A1S3K4K4-F1
#
_entry.id   AF-A0A1S3K4K4-F1
#
_cell.length_a   1.000
_cell.length_b   1.000
_cell.length_c   1.000
_cell.angle_alpha   90.00
_cell.angle_beta   90.00
_cell.angle_gamma   90.00
#
_symmetry.space_group_name_H-M   'P 1'
#
loop_
_entity.id
_entity.type
_entity.pdbx_description
1 polymer ?
#
loop_
_entity_poly.entity_id
_entity_poly.type
_entity_poly.pdbx_seq_one_letter_code
_entity_poly.pdbx_strand_id
1 'polypeptide(L)'
;MGEPQRKRAMKRLLQDLEELKKSPVANVSAAPLDSDMFEWHCNFKLDDNVYHLILFFPENYPYRSPSAEFVPHGFQYHGGATKNGKKGTQVCLSIFSDFADWHREWANDKAMGWSPGYTVQTVLLNMLSFLIEVQSANSALGGTNEANLKRNQKFKCSDCGHNFKKPYPELPKESETTVSPPAAEDGKPHIVCYISKAPFKVVKPKCREELYGYGLIKSGPDHRPSLTTPCEFLTGDSFYSMQKSVGNVQSIMKEDLAFFLPLYIHPKHGEEIKATFEETMRAVSKILPGCKRDSTPMETIILRVIPNLMAATVVEFSKGTQHASDNHLSGYFALHRLFLWALKEYPKMQDMLEEKLKEFITDEDHRSKKACPHIGEWLMLLSASNKYTWQDASDAYLSESWRRNVMWYVKDDAKLGFMDTPQNYRLEKTLQATAVSRKILAFQVLFLDIAMPKSMTRDNVVKRYDENFGFPTTKMVAEMKAACSKIETMKSYEDWFKVLRLDPIPDDKLFEKLIESLEFAINTDGYHWSFWKGAGGWTEALKRYKATAGADSKKGKEVKHGKAQGAKKNDKDCASSTEDLKGKSKNSKKTVKEEGAKKPKGRATKRKVKDDDSDTDEEEEVQNAKGRGRGKRAATVPSPGKKPVAKKRP
;
A
#
# COMPACT_ATOMS: atom_id res chain seq x y z
N MET A 1 -30.48 1.11 12.83
CA MET A 1 -29.13 0.83 13.36
C MET A 1 -28.93 1.79 14.52
N GLY A 2 -28.91 1.37 15.78
CA GLY A 2 -28.94 2.35 16.89
C GLY A 2 -28.13 1.93 18.11
N GLU A 3 -28.57 0.89 18.82
CA GLU A 3 -28.02 0.61 20.15
C GLU A 3 -26.62 -0.06 20.16
N PRO A 4 -26.33 -1.10 19.34
CA PRO A 4 -25.03 -1.76 19.40
C PRO A 4 -23.89 -0.86 18.90
N GLN A 5 -24.16 -0.04 17.88
CA GLN A 5 -23.15 0.87 17.31
C GLN A 5 -22.81 1.98 18.30
N ARG A 6 -23.82 2.59 18.93
CA ARG A 6 -23.62 3.61 19.96
C ARG A 6 -22.81 3.08 21.15
N LYS A 7 -23.04 1.82 21.57
CA LYS A 7 -22.22 1.15 22.60
C LYS A 7 -20.76 0.99 22.18
N ARG A 8 -20.46 0.65 20.91
CA ARG A 8 -19.08 0.61 20.38
C ARG A 8 -18.43 1.97 20.41
N ALA A 9 -19.15 3.00 19.98
CA ALA A 9 -18.68 4.38 19.99
C ALA A 9 -18.36 4.87 21.41
N MET A 10 -19.25 4.61 22.37
CA MET A 10 -18.99 4.93 23.79
C MET A 10 -17.75 4.22 24.32
N LYS A 11 -17.60 2.92 24.04
CA LYS A 11 -16.40 2.17 24.46
C LYS A 11 -15.12 2.77 23.87
N ARG A 12 -15.16 3.15 22.59
CA ARG A 12 -14.04 3.81 21.91
C ARG A 12 -13.72 5.17 22.53
N LEU A 13 -14.73 6.00 22.82
CA LEU A 13 -14.54 7.31 23.47
C LEU A 13 -13.96 7.19 24.88
N LEU A 14 -14.36 6.16 25.64
CA LEU A 14 -13.74 5.87 26.94
C LEU A 14 -12.27 5.48 26.82
N GLN A 15 -11.88 4.77 25.75
CA GLN A 15 -10.47 4.46 25.49
C GLN A 15 -9.67 5.72 25.14
N ASP A 16 -10.23 6.59 24.31
CA ASP A 16 -9.60 7.87 23.97
C ASP A 16 -9.48 8.80 25.20
N LEU A 17 -10.45 8.76 26.12
CA LEU A 17 -10.38 9.49 27.39
C LEU A 17 -9.26 8.97 28.28
N GLU A 18 -9.11 7.65 28.36
CA GLU A 18 -8.04 7.01 29.13
C GLU A 18 -6.65 7.29 28.52
N GLU A 19 -6.54 7.31 27.19
CA GLU A 19 -5.32 7.70 26.47
C GLU A 19 -4.90 9.13 26.84
N LEU A 20 -5.83 10.09 26.83
CA LEU A 20 -5.55 11.48 27.21
C LEU A 20 -5.16 11.65 28.66
N LYS A 21 -5.74 10.85 29.58
CA LYS A 21 -5.37 10.87 30.99
C LYS A 21 -3.96 10.32 31.23
N LYS A 22 -3.58 9.27 30.49
CA LYS A 22 -2.24 8.67 30.57
C LYS A 22 -1.17 9.53 29.92
N SER A 23 -1.52 10.19 28.82
CA SER A 23 -0.61 10.98 27.99
C SER A 23 -1.19 12.38 27.75
N PRO A 24 -1.22 13.25 28.77
CA PRO A 24 -1.76 14.60 28.62
C PRO A 24 -0.94 15.41 27.61
N VAL A 25 -1.64 16.25 26.83
CA VAL A 25 -1.03 17.14 25.85
C VAL A 25 -0.77 18.50 26.49
N ALA A 26 0.46 18.99 26.39
CA ALA A 26 0.80 20.30 26.94
C ALA A 26 -0.10 21.41 26.40
N ASN A 27 -0.53 22.31 27.30
CA ASN A 27 -1.42 23.44 26.98
C ASN A 27 -2.79 23.08 26.40
N VAL A 28 -3.19 21.80 26.46
CA VAL A 28 -4.49 21.35 25.97
C VAL A 28 -5.20 20.51 27.03
N SER A 29 -6.50 20.74 27.21
CA SER A 29 -7.35 19.85 28.01
C SER A 29 -8.62 19.51 27.25
N ALA A 30 -9.15 18.32 27.48
CA ALA A 30 -10.39 17.85 26.89
C ALA A 30 -11.10 16.85 27.81
N ALA A 31 -12.42 16.95 27.89
CA ALA A 31 -13.25 16.03 28.66
C ALA A 31 -14.68 15.99 28.09
N PRO A 32 -15.37 14.83 28.15
CA PRO A 32 -16.79 14.76 27.86
C PRO A 32 -17.59 15.60 28.86
N LEU A 33 -18.78 16.05 28.46
CA LEU A 33 -19.78 16.54 29.40
C LEU A 33 -20.28 15.39 30.29
N ASP A 34 -20.59 15.70 31.55
CA ASP A 34 -21.20 14.74 32.48
C ASP A 34 -22.55 14.21 31.96
N SER A 35 -23.28 15.04 31.21
CA SER A 35 -24.57 14.71 30.62
C SER A 35 -24.49 14.00 29.27
N ASP A 36 -23.40 14.15 28.52
CA ASP A 36 -23.24 13.56 27.18
C ASP A 36 -21.79 13.19 26.84
N MET A 37 -21.53 11.89 26.75
CA MET A 37 -20.24 11.33 26.34
C MET A 37 -19.86 11.67 24.88
N PHE A 38 -20.82 12.05 24.03
CA PHE A 38 -20.58 12.41 22.63
C PHE A 38 -20.33 13.89 22.41
N GLU A 39 -20.31 14.70 23.47
CA GLU A 39 -19.96 16.11 23.42
C GLU A 39 -18.80 16.38 24.37
N TRP A 40 -17.66 16.80 23.82
CA TRP A 40 -16.45 17.06 24.60
C TRP A 40 -16.08 18.52 24.55
N HIS A 41 -15.77 19.08 25.71
CA HIS A 41 -15.29 20.44 25.84
C HIS A 41 -13.77 20.43 25.94
N CYS A 42 -13.14 21.30 25.17
CA CYS A 42 -11.70 21.37 25.03
C CYS A 42 -11.21 22.81 25.28
N ASN A 43 -10.00 22.93 25.85
CA ASN A 43 -9.32 24.20 26.02
C ASN A 43 -7.92 24.14 25.42
N PHE A 44 -7.52 25.22 24.76
CA PHE A 44 -6.18 25.39 24.21
C PHE A 44 -5.60 26.70 24.75
N LYS A 45 -4.42 26.64 25.37
CA LYS A 45 -3.70 27.83 25.83
C LYS A 45 -2.56 28.13 24.86
N LEU A 46 -2.58 29.31 24.26
CA LEU A 46 -1.50 29.83 23.41
C LEU A 46 -1.20 31.26 23.84
N ASP A 47 0.04 31.51 24.24
CA ASP A 47 0.45 32.76 24.89
C ASP A 47 -0.51 33.12 26.04
N ASP A 48 -1.07 34.34 26.01
CA ASP A 48 -2.04 34.84 26.99
C ASP A 48 -3.50 34.54 26.62
N ASN A 49 -3.78 33.76 25.58
CA ASN A 49 -5.13 33.44 25.15
C ASN A 49 -5.54 32.01 25.51
N VAL A 50 -6.81 31.84 25.87
CA VAL A 50 -7.45 30.55 26.10
C VAL A 50 -8.61 30.41 25.10
N TYR A 51 -8.51 29.41 24.23
CA TYR A 51 -9.55 29.08 23.26
C TYR A 51 -10.41 27.94 23.80
N HIS A 52 -11.72 28.13 23.78
CA HIS A 52 -12.70 27.10 24.11
C HIS A 52 -13.30 26.50 22.83
N LEU A 53 -13.31 25.17 22.76
CA LEU A 53 -13.79 24.43 21.60
C LEU A 53 -14.65 23.26 22.06
N ILE A 54 -15.66 22.92 21.26
CA ILE A 54 -16.53 21.76 21.48
C ILE A 54 -16.33 20.77 20.34
N LEU A 55 -16.06 19.51 20.69
CA LEU A 55 -16.07 18.37 19.76
C LEU A 55 -17.40 17.63 19.89
N PHE A 56 -18.04 17.35 18.76
CA PHE A 56 -19.23 16.50 18.71
C PHE A 56 -18.92 15.21 17.97
N PHE A 57 -19.15 14.08 18.63
CA PHE A 57 -18.89 12.75 18.09
C PHE A 57 -20.17 12.15 17.51
N PRO A 58 -20.12 11.52 16.32
CA PRO A 58 -21.28 10.83 15.77
C PRO A 58 -21.53 9.49 16.50
N GLU A 59 -22.76 8.99 16.46
CA GLU A 59 -23.11 7.70 17.09
C GLU A 59 -22.35 6.50 16.52
N ASN A 60 -21.80 6.64 15.30
CA ASN A 60 -20.96 5.64 14.65
C ASN A 60 -19.45 5.96 14.71
N TYR A 61 -19.03 6.83 15.62
CA TYR A 61 -17.61 7.01 15.94
C TYR A 61 -16.96 5.64 16.26
N PRO A 62 -15.75 5.33 15.76
CA PRO A 62 -14.83 6.18 15.00
C PRO A 62 -14.94 6.05 13.47
N TYR A 63 -16.00 5.42 12.95
CA TYR A 63 -16.14 5.20 11.49
C TYR A 63 -16.36 6.50 10.73
N ARG A 64 -16.87 7.53 11.42
CA ARG A 64 -16.97 8.90 10.93
C ARG A 64 -16.23 9.83 11.90
N SER A 65 -15.73 10.93 11.35
CA SER A 65 -15.04 11.97 12.10
C SER A 65 -15.96 12.65 13.11
N PRO A 66 -15.40 13.20 14.20
CA PRO A 66 -16.11 14.22 14.95
C PRO A 66 -16.24 15.52 14.13
N SER A 67 -17.10 16.42 14.60
CA SER A 67 -17.13 17.82 14.18
C SER A 67 -16.56 18.71 15.27
N ALA A 68 -16.05 19.89 14.92
CA ALA A 68 -15.47 20.83 15.89
C ALA A 68 -16.04 22.23 15.75
N GLU A 69 -16.28 22.91 16.87
CA GLU A 69 -16.81 24.27 16.91
C GLU A 69 -16.06 25.15 17.92
N PHE A 70 -15.55 26.30 17.48
CA PHE A 70 -15.04 27.34 18.39
C PHE A 70 -16.19 28.06 19.05
N VAL A 71 -16.09 28.29 20.37
CA VAL A 71 -17.11 28.99 21.14
C VAL A 71 -16.46 30.17 21.87
N PRO A 72 -17.03 31.39 21.82
CA PRO A 72 -18.34 31.76 21.27
C PRO A 72 -18.39 31.89 19.74
N HIS A 73 -19.60 31.98 19.18
CA HIS A 73 -19.82 32.31 17.77
C HIS A 73 -19.02 33.52 17.30
N GLY A 74 -18.66 33.51 16.01
CA GLY A 74 -17.96 34.60 15.36
C GLY A 74 -16.44 34.54 15.51
N PHE A 75 -15.89 33.37 15.83
CA PHE A 75 -14.45 33.12 15.74
C PHE A 75 -13.94 33.41 14.33
N GLN A 76 -12.86 34.20 14.21
CA GLN A 76 -12.33 34.67 12.93
C GLN A 76 -10.93 34.10 12.70
N TYR A 77 -10.71 33.47 11.54
CA TYR A 77 -9.40 33.05 11.09
C TYR A 77 -9.29 33.14 9.56
N HIS A 78 -8.05 33.28 9.08
CA HIS A 78 -7.72 33.25 7.67
C HIS A 78 -7.22 31.84 7.28
N GLY A 79 -7.48 31.40 6.05
CA GLY A 79 -7.00 30.09 5.56
C GLY A 79 -8.03 28.97 5.53
N GLY A 80 -9.29 29.22 5.88
CA GLY A 80 -10.38 28.25 5.71
C GLY A 80 -11.77 28.88 5.76
N ALA A 81 -12.79 28.09 5.43
CA ALA A 81 -14.18 28.51 5.47
C ALA A 81 -14.74 28.47 6.90
N THR A 82 -15.69 29.35 7.22
CA THR A 82 -16.41 29.34 8.50
C THR A 82 -17.92 29.24 8.28
N LYS A 83 -18.61 28.54 9.19
CA LYS A 83 -20.07 28.40 9.25
C LYS A 83 -20.53 28.47 10.69
N ASN A 84 -21.77 28.88 10.90
CA ASN A 84 -22.40 28.73 12.20
C ASN A 84 -22.72 27.25 12.44
N GLY A 85 -22.22 26.71 13.55
CA GLY A 85 -22.52 25.38 14.03
C GLY A 85 -23.66 25.37 15.04
N LYS A 86 -23.78 24.28 15.80
CA LYS A 86 -24.81 24.07 16.82
C LYS A 86 -24.67 25.02 18.00
N LYS A 87 -23.45 25.30 18.43
CA LYS A 87 -23.11 26.10 19.63
C LYS A 87 -22.05 27.17 19.35
N GLY A 88 -21.35 27.10 18.22
CA GLY A 88 -20.24 28.00 17.89
C GLY A 88 -19.96 28.16 16.41
N THR A 89 -18.71 28.50 16.07
CA THR A 89 -18.23 28.58 14.69
C THR A 89 -17.56 27.25 14.30
N GLN A 90 -18.05 26.58 13.27
CA GLN A 90 -17.47 25.32 12.78
C GLN A 90 -16.04 25.50 12.28
N VAL A 91 -15.19 24.49 12.52
CA VAL A 91 -13.79 24.48 12.10
C VAL A 91 -13.63 23.79 10.74
N CYS A 92 -13.07 24.51 9.77
CA CYS A 92 -12.69 23.92 8.49
C CYS A 92 -11.26 23.39 8.55
N LEU A 93 -11.13 22.10 8.90
CA LEU A 93 -9.87 21.36 8.89
C LEU A 93 -10.11 20.00 8.25
N SER A 94 -9.17 19.50 7.45
CA SER A 94 -9.33 18.27 6.64
C SER A 94 -9.61 17.01 7.49
N ILE A 95 -9.18 16.99 8.75
CA ILE A 95 -9.48 15.91 9.71
C ILE A 95 -10.97 15.81 10.06
N PHE A 96 -11.73 16.90 9.90
CA PHE A 96 -13.18 16.92 10.09
C PHE A 96 -13.90 16.83 8.76
N SER A 97 -15.07 16.19 8.75
CA SER A 97 -15.88 16.07 7.53
C SER A 97 -16.87 17.22 7.34
N ASP A 98 -16.86 18.23 8.23
CA ASP A 98 -17.80 19.38 8.25
C ASP A 98 -17.81 20.22 6.96
N PHE A 99 -16.71 20.17 6.20
CA PHE A 99 -16.53 20.93 4.97
C PHE A 99 -16.21 20.05 3.75
N ALA A 100 -16.45 18.73 3.83
CA ALA A 100 -16.20 17.81 2.72
C ALA A 100 -16.98 18.15 1.43
N ASP A 101 -18.12 18.83 1.55
CA ASP A 101 -18.90 19.31 0.39
C ASP A 101 -18.30 20.55 -0.28
N TRP A 102 -17.48 21.32 0.46
CA TRP A 102 -16.88 22.59 0.02
C TRP A 102 -15.46 22.38 -0.51
N HIS A 103 -14.71 21.45 0.09
CA HIS A 103 -13.35 21.10 -0.29
C HIS A 103 -13.30 19.68 -0.83
N ARG A 104 -13.24 19.54 -2.16
CA ARG A 104 -13.12 18.24 -2.85
C ARG A 104 -11.68 17.86 -3.14
N GLU A 105 -10.77 18.83 -3.03
CA GLU A 105 -9.33 18.67 -3.24
C GLU A 105 -8.71 17.61 -2.33
N TRP A 106 -9.25 17.42 -1.12
CA TRP A 106 -8.73 16.44 -0.14
C TRP A 106 -9.39 15.06 -0.25
N ALA A 107 -10.47 14.93 -1.04
CA ALA A 107 -11.29 13.73 -1.06
C ALA A 107 -10.53 12.49 -1.61
N ASN A 108 -9.53 12.72 -2.45
CA ASN A 108 -8.76 11.67 -3.12
C ASN A 108 -7.30 11.58 -2.66
N ASP A 109 -6.86 12.43 -1.72
CA ASP A 109 -5.48 12.41 -1.28
C ASP A 109 -5.28 11.33 -0.21
N LYS A 110 -4.37 10.39 -0.50
CA LYS A 110 -4.06 9.28 0.41
C LYS A 110 -3.37 9.88 1.64
N ALA A 111 -3.80 9.46 2.83
CA ALA A 111 -3.37 10.00 4.13
C ALA A 111 -3.89 11.40 4.53
N MET A 112 -4.69 12.10 3.71
CA MET A 112 -5.29 13.36 4.13
C MET A 112 -6.71 13.17 4.68
N GLY A 113 -6.99 13.78 5.83
CA GLY A 113 -8.31 13.81 6.48
C GLY A 113 -8.61 12.60 7.39
N TRP A 114 -9.86 12.43 7.82
CA TRP A 114 -10.21 11.47 8.88
C TRP A 114 -9.86 10.02 8.59
N SER A 115 -9.17 9.38 9.52
CA SER A 115 -9.01 7.93 9.60
C SER A 115 -9.66 7.40 10.87
N PRO A 116 -10.37 6.26 10.84
CA PRO A 116 -10.88 5.61 12.05
C PRO A 116 -9.77 5.23 13.05
N GLY A 117 -8.53 5.18 12.58
CA GLY A 117 -7.34 5.00 13.41
C GLY A 117 -6.94 6.20 14.25
N TYR A 118 -7.50 7.39 14.00
CA TYR A 118 -7.17 8.60 14.76
C TYR A 118 -7.90 8.67 16.09
N THR A 119 -7.23 9.24 17.09
CA THR A 119 -7.72 9.39 18.47
C THR A 119 -8.12 10.83 18.76
N VAL A 120 -8.84 11.07 19.85
CA VAL A 120 -9.10 12.44 20.32
C VAL A 120 -7.78 13.20 20.53
N GLN A 121 -6.73 12.55 21.04
CA GLN A 121 -5.40 13.16 21.14
C GLN A 121 -4.87 13.61 19.77
N THR A 122 -5.03 12.78 18.74
CA THR A 122 -4.65 13.14 17.36
C THR A 122 -5.42 14.38 16.88
N VAL A 123 -6.72 14.45 17.15
CA VAL A 123 -7.58 15.60 16.83
C VAL A 123 -7.11 16.86 17.54
N LEU A 124 -6.83 16.78 18.84
CA LEU A 124 -6.35 17.90 19.64
C LEU A 124 -5.00 18.42 19.16
N LEU A 125 -4.06 17.54 18.81
CA LEU A 125 -2.76 17.95 18.26
C LEU A 125 -2.90 18.65 16.90
N ASN A 126 -3.77 18.15 16.03
CA ASN A 126 -4.08 18.81 14.75
C ASN A 126 -4.72 20.20 14.98
N MET A 127 -5.62 20.32 15.96
CA MET A 127 -6.23 21.59 16.34
C MET A 127 -5.23 22.57 16.93
N LEU A 128 -4.29 22.10 17.75
CA LEU A 128 -3.24 22.92 18.32
C LEU A 128 -2.33 23.48 17.22
N SER A 129 -1.90 22.63 16.27
CA SER A 129 -1.12 23.05 15.10
C SER A 129 -1.86 24.11 14.27
N PHE A 130 -3.13 23.84 13.98
CA PHE A 130 -3.98 24.78 13.25
C PHE A 130 -4.10 26.14 13.98
N LEU A 131 -4.30 26.14 15.30
CA LEU A 131 -4.39 27.37 16.08
C LEU A 131 -3.07 28.16 16.08
N ILE A 132 -1.92 27.49 16.15
CA ILE A 132 -0.59 28.12 16.07
C ILE A 132 -0.39 28.79 14.70
N GLU A 133 -0.79 28.11 13.61
CA GLU A 133 -0.74 28.66 12.25
C GLU A 133 -1.65 29.87 12.09
N VAL A 134 -2.89 29.79 12.58
CA VAL A 134 -3.85 30.90 12.57
C VAL A 134 -3.30 32.10 13.35
N GLN A 135 -2.76 31.88 14.55
CA GLN A 135 -2.19 32.95 15.38
C GLN A 135 -1.01 33.63 14.68
N SER A 136 -0.13 32.84 14.06
CA SER A 136 1.03 33.33 13.30
C SER A 136 0.61 34.16 12.07
N ALA A 137 -0.34 33.64 11.27
CA ALA A 137 -0.85 34.35 10.08
C ALA A 137 -1.60 35.64 10.45
N ASN A 138 -2.36 35.62 11.54
CA ASN A 138 -3.08 36.78 12.04
C ASN A 138 -2.14 37.86 12.60
N SER A 139 -1.02 37.48 13.22
CA SER A 139 0.01 38.43 13.65
C SER A 139 0.65 39.16 12.47
N ALA A 140 0.74 38.53 11.29
CA ALA A 140 1.24 39.16 10.07
C ALA A 140 0.21 40.08 9.37
N LEU A 141 -1.10 39.83 9.54
CA LEU A 141 -2.19 40.55 8.86
C LEU A 141 -2.87 41.62 9.73
N GLY A 142 -2.63 41.64 11.04
CA GLY A 142 -3.13 42.62 12.01
C GLY A 142 -4.63 42.50 12.34
N GLY A 143 -4.97 42.48 13.64
CA GLY A 143 -6.33 42.77 14.16
C GLY A 143 -7.26 41.60 14.49
N THR A 144 -7.10 40.41 13.92
CA THR A 144 -7.99 39.24 14.19
C THR A 144 -7.72 38.56 15.53
N ASN A 145 -6.45 38.50 15.97
CA ASN A 145 -6.08 37.92 17.27
C ASN A 145 -6.67 38.70 18.45
N GLU A 146 -6.68 40.04 18.38
CA GLU A 146 -7.28 40.88 19.42
C GLU A 146 -8.80 40.72 19.51
N ALA A 147 -9.48 40.58 18.37
CA ALA A 147 -10.93 40.38 18.33
C ALA A 147 -11.32 39.04 18.96
N ASN A 148 -10.60 37.97 18.63
CA ASN A 148 -10.81 36.65 19.24
C ASN A 148 -10.48 36.67 20.75
N LEU A 149 -9.38 37.30 21.16
CA LEU A 149 -9.02 37.45 22.59
C LEU A 149 -10.13 38.18 23.38
N LYS A 150 -10.62 39.32 22.88
CA LYS A 150 -11.70 40.09 23.51
C LYS A 150 -13.01 39.27 23.62
N ARG A 151 -13.30 38.42 22.62
CA ARG A 151 -14.46 37.51 22.66
C ARG A 151 -14.27 36.43 23.71
N ASN A 152 -13.12 35.76 23.71
CA ASN A 152 -12.79 34.69 24.65
C ASN A 152 -12.83 35.19 26.11
N GLN A 153 -12.29 36.37 26.38
CA GLN A 153 -12.29 37.01 27.71
C GLN A 153 -13.69 37.28 28.28
N LYS A 154 -14.67 37.55 27.42
CA LYS A 154 -16.05 37.84 27.80
C LYS A 154 -16.94 36.60 27.83
N PHE A 155 -16.46 35.48 27.31
CA PHE A 155 -17.26 34.28 27.15
C PHE A 155 -17.33 33.47 28.45
N LYS A 156 -18.53 32.94 28.72
CA LYS A 156 -18.79 31.96 29.76
C LYS A 156 -19.66 30.85 29.16
N CYS A 157 -19.18 29.62 29.21
CA CYS A 157 -19.93 28.46 28.73
C CYS A 157 -21.08 28.13 29.69
N SER A 158 -22.28 27.92 29.15
CA SER A 158 -23.46 27.51 29.93
C SER A 158 -23.37 26.05 30.39
N ASP A 159 -22.71 25.20 29.60
CA ASP A 159 -22.83 23.75 29.74
C ASP A 159 -21.77 23.19 30.69
N CYS A 160 -20.54 23.69 30.60
CA CYS A 160 -19.42 23.22 31.43
C CYS A 160 -18.90 24.27 32.43
N GLY A 161 -19.45 25.50 32.42
CA GLY A 161 -19.03 26.57 33.32
C GLY A 161 -17.67 27.20 33.00
N HIS A 162 -17.00 26.80 31.92
CA HIS A 162 -15.76 27.39 31.43
C HIS A 162 -15.86 28.92 31.34
N ASN A 163 -14.82 29.61 31.75
CA ASN A 163 -14.56 31.01 31.38
C ASN A 163 -13.06 31.24 31.24
N PHE A 164 -12.69 32.39 30.67
CA PHE A 164 -11.30 32.74 30.39
C PHE A 164 -10.35 32.61 31.58
N LYS A 165 -10.80 32.93 32.81
CA LYS A 165 -9.96 32.87 34.03
C LYS A 165 -9.95 31.50 34.68
N LYS A 166 -11.02 30.72 34.49
CA LYS A 166 -11.17 29.36 35.03
C LYS A 166 -11.54 28.42 33.88
N PRO A 167 -10.55 27.98 33.09
CA PRO A 167 -10.80 27.02 32.02
C PRO A 167 -11.33 25.71 32.60
N TYR A 168 -12.38 25.17 31.98
CA TYR A 168 -12.91 23.85 32.30
C TYR A 168 -13.14 23.04 31.02
N PRO A 169 -12.65 21.78 30.93
CA PRO A 169 -11.80 21.08 31.90
C PRO A 169 -10.47 21.81 32.17
N GLU A 170 -9.90 21.63 33.37
CA GLU A 170 -8.67 22.32 33.77
C GLU A 170 -7.50 21.95 32.86
N LEU A 171 -6.63 22.93 32.58
CA LEU A 171 -5.42 22.71 31.79
C LEU A 171 -4.39 21.93 32.61
N PRO A 172 -3.65 20.98 32.01
CA PRO A 172 -2.62 20.22 32.71
C PRO A 172 -1.52 21.15 33.23
N LYS A 173 -0.91 20.79 34.36
CA LYS A 173 0.24 21.52 34.89
C LYS A 173 1.49 21.20 34.07
N GLU A 174 2.42 22.15 33.94
CA GLU A 174 3.66 21.96 33.16
C GLU A 174 4.49 20.73 33.60
N SER A 175 4.38 20.32 34.87
CA SER A 175 5.04 19.11 35.40
C SER A 175 4.40 17.78 34.98
N GLU A 176 3.19 17.79 34.43
CA GLU A 176 2.41 16.58 34.12
C GLU A 176 2.59 16.12 32.66
N THR A 177 3.24 16.91 31.82
CA THR A 177 3.35 16.68 30.36
C THR A 177 4.62 15.95 29.93
N THR A 178 5.53 15.64 30.86
CA THR A 178 6.73 14.84 30.58
C THR A 178 6.41 13.35 30.62
N VAL A 179 5.82 12.83 29.55
CA VAL A 179 5.49 11.40 29.46
C VAL A 179 6.59 10.69 28.66
N SER A 180 7.31 9.79 29.34
CA SER A 180 8.14 8.79 28.65
C SER A 180 7.22 7.80 27.92
N PRO A 181 7.58 7.29 26.73
CA PRO A 181 6.78 6.29 26.04
C PRO A 181 6.45 5.13 26.98
N PRO A 182 5.22 4.57 26.96
CA PRO A 182 4.91 3.40 27.75
C PRO A 182 5.93 2.31 27.41
N ALA A 183 6.72 1.91 28.40
CA ALA A 183 7.61 0.77 28.26
C ALA A 183 6.74 -0.44 27.89
N ALA A 184 7.14 -1.19 26.86
CA ALA A 184 6.45 -2.42 26.50
C ALA A 184 6.50 -3.36 27.72
N GLU A 185 5.38 -3.48 28.44
CA GLU A 185 5.25 -4.46 29.51
C GLU A 185 5.57 -5.84 28.93
N ASP A 186 6.52 -6.53 29.56
CA ASP A 186 6.92 -7.92 29.30
C ASP A 186 7.64 -8.23 27.97
N GLY A 187 8.07 -7.23 27.20
CA GLY A 187 8.85 -7.45 25.97
C GLY A 187 8.12 -8.15 24.82
N LYS A 188 6.79 -8.32 24.94
CA LYS A 188 5.92 -8.91 23.91
C LYS A 188 5.38 -7.84 22.95
N PRO A 189 4.98 -8.21 21.73
CA PRO A 189 4.37 -7.29 20.78
C PRO A 189 3.07 -6.71 21.32
N HIS A 190 2.93 -5.39 21.22
CA HIS A 190 1.71 -4.69 21.57
C HIS A 190 0.72 -4.75 20.39
N ILE A 191 -0.23 -5.68 20.47
CA ILE A 191 -1.26 -5.87 19.43
C ILE A 191 -2.50 -5.07 19.80
N VAL A 192 -2.86 -4.09 18.98
CA VAL A 192 -4.03 -3.24 19.18
C VAL A 192 -4.82 -3.15 17.89
N CYS A 193 -6.15 -3.25 17.98
CA CYS A 193 -7.01 -2.94 16.85
C CYS A 193 -6.95 -1.43 16.55
N TYR A 194 -6.49 -1.02 15.36
CA TYR A 194 -6.31 0.40 15.07
C TYR A 194 -7.62 1.18 15.12
N ILE A 195 -8.75 0.56 14.75
CA ILE A 195 -10.09 1.17 14.76
C ILE A 195 -10.65 1.26 16.19
N SER A 196 -10.75 0.14 16.90
CA SER A 196 -11.40 0.14 18.22
C SER A 196 -10.46 0.49 19.37
N LYS A 197 -9.15 0.59 19.12
CA LYS A 197 -8.09 0.72 20.15
C LYS A 197 -8.13 -0.38 21.22
N ALA A 198 -8.82 -1.50 20.94
CA ALA A 198 -8.89 -2.61 21.86
C ALA A 198 -7.58 -3.41 21.82
N PRO A 199 -6.87 -3.55 22.96
CA PRO A 199 -5.70 -4.40 23.01
C PRO A 199 -6.10 -5.87 22.87
N PHE A 200 -5.24 -6.65 22.22
CA PHE A 200 -5.38 -8.09 22.18
C PHE A 200 -5.32 -8.68 23.58
N LYS A 201 -6.16 -9.68 23.85
CA LYS A 201 -6.18 -10.43 25.11
C LYS A 201 -6.04 -11.90 24.79
N VAL A 202 -5.26 -12.61 25.61
CA VAL A 202 -5.04 -14.05 25.48
C VAL A 202 -6.26 -14.82 25.99
N VAL A 203 -7.33 -14.78 25.21
CA VAL A 203 -8.59 -15.47 25.46
C VAL A 203 -8.97 -16.30 24.24
N LYS A 204 -9.78 -17.32 24.45
CA LYS A 204 -10.35 -18.13 23.37
C LYS A 204 -11.50 -17.34 22.72
N PRO A 205 -11.42 -16.95 21.44
CA PRO A 205 -12.50 -16.25 20.74
C PRO A 205 -13.75 -17.12 20.67
N LYS A 206 -14.92 -16.51 20.85
CA LYS A 206 -16.21 -17.22 20.78
C LYS A 206 -16.88 -17.12 19.41
N CYS A 207 -16.50 -16.12 18.63
CA CYS A 207 -17.04 -15.85 17.30
C CYS A 207 -16.03 -15.07 16.45
N ARG A 208 -16.34 -14.92 15.16
CA ARG A 208 -15.44 -14.25 14.21
C ARG A 208 -15.19 -12.78 14.55
N GLU A 209 -16.12 -12.12 15.25
CA GLU A 209 -16.01 -10.73 15.68
C GLU A 209 -14.88 -10.54 16.72
N GLU A 210 -14.58 -11.56 17.52
CA GLU A 210 -13.50 -11.55 18.51
C GLU A 210 -12.13 -11.90 17.90
N LEU A 211 -12.08 -12.31 16.63
CA LEU A 211 -10.82 -12.59 15.93
C LEU A 211 -10.08 -11.29 15.62
N TYR A 212 -8.75 -11.42 15.51
CA TYR A 212 -7.83 -10.35 15.15
C TYR A 212 -7.13 -10.79 13.88
N GLY A 213 -6.92 -9.84 12.98
CA GLY A 213 -6.39 -10.13 11.66
C GLY A 213 -5.92 -8.88 10.94
N TYR A 214 -5.66 -9.04 9.65
CA TYR A 214 -5.33 -7.96 8.73
C TYR A 214 -6.43 -7.74 7.70
N GLY A 215 -6.56 -6.48 7.28
CA GLY A 215 -7.32 -6.14 6.09
C GLY A 215 -6.50 -6.45 4.84
N LEU A 216 -7.16 -6.95 3.80
CA LEU A 216 -6.55 -7.15 2.49
C LEU A 216 -7.10 -6.15 1.48
N ILE A 217 -6.20 -5.52 0.72
CA ILE A 217 -6.51 -4.55 -0.32
C ILE A 217 -6.51 -5.29 -1.66
N LYS A 218 -7.60 -5.14 -2.43
CA LYS A 218 -7.64 -5.53 -3.85
C LYS A 218 -7.27 -4.31 -4.70
N SER A 219 -6.23 -4.43 -5.51
CA SER A 219 -5.82 -3.38 -6.47
C SER A 219 -5.56 -3.96 -7.85
N GLY A 220 -5.24 -3.12 -8.83
CA GLY A 220 -4.98 -3.54 -10.21
C GLY A 220 -6.24 -3.83 -11.04
N PRO A 221 -6.09 -4.09 -12.34
CA PRO A 221 -7.22 -4.34 -13.24
C PRO A 221 -7.84 -5.73 -12.99
N ASP A 222 -9.12 -5.92 -13.32
CA ASP A 222 -9.83 -7.19 -13.06
C ASP A 222 -9.20 -8.42 -13.74
N HIS A 223 -8.51 -8.24 -14.86
CA HIS A 223 -7.80 -9.33 -15.54
C HIS A 223 -6.44 -9.68 -14.90
N ARG A 224 -5.95 -8.85 -13.96
CA ARG A 224 -4.73 -9.07 -13.18
C ARG A 224 -4.81 -8.31 -11.84
N PRO A 225 -5.65 -8.76 -10.91
CA PRO A 225 -5.73 -8.12 -9.61
C PRO A 225 -4.47 -8.43 -8.79
N SER A 226 -4.10 -7.48 -7.95
CA SER A 226 -3.05 -7.60 -6.94
C SER A 226 -3.71 -7.58 -5.56
N LEU A 227 -3.15 -8.36 -4.64
CA LEU A 227 -3.59 -8.44 -3.26
C LEU A 227 -2.45 -7.96 -2.37
N THR A 228 -2.71 -6.97 -1.53
CA THR A 228 -1.74 -6.42 -0.58
C THR A 228 -2.37 -6.30 0.80
N THR A 229 -1.57 -5.98 1.81
CA THR A 229 -2.06 -5.67 3.15
C THR A 229 -1.20 -4.57 3.76
N PRO A 230 -1.81 -3.62 4.51
CA PRO A 230 -1.05 -2.59 5.23
C PRO A 230 -0.40 -3.13 6.52
N CYS A 231 -0.59 -4.42 6.85
CA CYS A 231 -0.10 -5.04 8.09
C CYS A 231 -0.65 -4.37 9.37
N GLU A 232 -1.85 -3.77 9.29
CA GLU A 232 -2.52 -3.10 10.39
C GLU A 232 -3.54 -4.03 11.05
N PHE A 233 -3.46 -4.17 12.38
CA PHE A 233 -4.37 -5.03 13.12
C PHE A 233 -5.76 -4.45 13.27
N LEU A 234 -6.76 -5.27 12.97
CA LEU A 234 -8.15 -4.99 13.32
C LEU A 234 -8.87 -6.23 13.82
N THR A 235 -9.93 -6.01 14.61
CA THR A 235 -10.85 -7.08 14.98
C THR A 235 -11.83 -7.37 13.85
N GLY A 236 -12.29 -8.61 13.77
CA GLY A 236 -13.41 -8.98 12.90
C GLY A 236 -14.63 -8.11 13.21
N ASP A 237 -14.86 -7.81 14.49
CA ASP A 237 -15.89 -6.88 14.93
C ASP A 237 -15.79 -5.54 14.20
N SER A 238 -14.63 -4.87 14.29
CA SER A 238 -14.42 -3.56 13.68
C SER A 238 -14.57 -3.60 12.16
N PHE A 239 -14.09 -4.66 11.51
CA PHE A 239 -14.22 -4.84 10.07
C PHE A 239 -15.70 -4.97 9.67
N TYR A 240 -16.44 -5.93 10.25
CA TYR A 240 -17.81 -6.21 9.84
C TYR A 240 -18.79 -5.11 10.26
N SER A 241 -18.62 -4.50 11.43
CA SER A 241 -19.50 -3.41 11.87
C SER A 241 -19.25 -2.11 11.09
N MET A 242 -18.00 -1.80 10.74
CA MET A 242 -17.69 -0.66 9.87
C MET A 242 -18.26 -0.88 8.47
N GLN A 243 -18.02 -2.05 7.87
CA GLN A 243 -18.60 -2.43 6.57
C GLN A 243 -20.12 -2.27 6.57
N LYS A 244 -20.79 -2.69 7.64
CA LYS A 244 -22.24 -2.54 7.80
C LYS A 244 -22.69 -1.09 8.00
N SER A 245 -21.89 -0.28 8.72
CA SER A 245 -22.27 1.09 9.08
C SER A 245 -22.01 2.11 7.97
N VAL A 246 -20.91 1.99 7.23
CA VAL A 246 -20.48 3.01 6.24
C VAL A 246 -20.30 2.45 4.82
N GLY A 247 -20.40 1.13 4.63
CA GLY A 247 -20.38 0.49 3.30
C GLY A 247 -18.99 0.07 2.79
N ASN A 248 -17.93 0.50 3.45
CA ASN A 248 -16.54 0.09 3.20
C ASN A 248 -15.73 0.07 4.51
N VAL A 249 -14.58 -0.58 4.50
CA VAL A 249 -13.59 -0.52 5.58
C VAL A 249 -12.31 0.05 5.01
N GLN A 250 -11.65 0.94 5.75
CA GLN A 250 -10.46 1.63 5.26
C GLN A 250 -9.28 1.47 6.22
N SER A 251 -8.08 1.28 5.66
CA SER A 251 -6.81 1.34 6.40
C SER A 251 -6.55 2.72 7.00
N ILE A 252 -5.49 2.86 7.80
CA ILE A 252 -5.09 4.18 8.33
C ILE A 252 -4.83 5.16 7.18
N MET A 253 -4.23 4.67 6.10
CA MET A 253 -3.89 5.43 4.89
C MET A 253 -5.06 5.61 3.90
N LYS A 254 -6.29 5.28 4.32
CA LYS A 254 -7.53 5.38 3.53
C LYS A 254 -7.61 4.45 2.33
N GLU A 255 -6.96 3.30 2.40
CA GLU A 255 -7.06 2.27 1.37
C GLU A 255 -8.20 1.32 1.69
N ASP A 256 -9.05 1.02 0.71
CA ASP A 256 -10.21 0.15 0.91
C ASP A 256 -9.77 -1.29 1.17
N LEU A 257 -10.23 -1.83 2.29
CA LEU A 257 -10.00 -3.20 2.74
C LEU A 257 -11.15 -4.08 2.26
N ALA A 258 -10.88 -4.92 1.26
CA ALA A 258 -11.87 -5.79 0.63
C ALA A 258 -12.15 -7.06 1.43
N PHE A 259 -11.17 -7.56 2.19
CA PHE A 259 -11.29 -8.81 2.94
C PHE A 259 -10.67 -8.72 4.34
N PHE A 260 -11.14 -9.57 5.25
CA PHE A 260 -10.58 -9.75 6.58
C PHE A 260 -9.85 -11.09 6.66
N LEU A 261 -8.53 -11.06 6.84
CA LEU A 261 -7.69 -12.24 7.01
C LEU A 261 -7.37 -12.44 8.49
N PRO A 262 -7.98 -13.42 9.18
CA PRO A 262 -7.60 -13.73 10.55
C PRO A 262 -6.17 -14.27 10.59
N LEU A 263 -5.38 -13.85 11.58
CA LEU A 263 -4.00 -14.27 11.74
C LEU A 263 -3.85 -15.25 12.90
N TYR A 264 -2.82 -16.10 12.84
CA TYR A 264 -2.44 -16.94 13.97
C TYR A 264 -1.58 -16.12 14.95
N ILE A 265 -2.19 -15.63 16.03
CA ILE A 265 -1.51 -14.79 17.04
C ILE A 265 -1.07 -15.62 18.24
N HIS A 266 -1.94 -16.46 18.79
CA HIS A 266 -1.64 -17.26 19.98
C HIS A 266 -2.43 -18.57 19.87
N PRO A 267 -1.99 -19.72 20.42
CA PRO A 267 -2.73 -20.98 20.33
C PRO A 267 -4.25 -20.86 20.60
N LYS A 268 -4.64 -20.30 21.74
CA LYS A 268 -6.06 -20.03 22.09
C LYS A 268 -6.86 -19.22 21.05
N HIS A 269 -6.18 -18.36 20.29
CA HIS A 269 -6.79 -17.52 19.25
C HIS A 269 -6.74 -18.22 17.89
N GLY A 270 -5.58 -18.77 17.52
CA GLY A 270 -5.29 -19.44 16.27
C GLY A 270 -6.07 -20.74 16.07
N GLU A 271 -6.45 -21.45 17.12
CA GLU A 271 -7.34 -22.61 17.05
C GLU A 271 -8.73 -22.26 16.48
N GLU A 272 -9.15 -21.00 16.61
CA GLU A 272 -10.50 -20.55 16.24
C GLU A 272 -10.54 -19.82 14.88
N ILE A 273 -9.40 -19.63 14.20
CA ILE A 273 -9.37 -18.85 12.95
C ILE A 273 -9.86 -19.63 11.73
N LYS A 274 -9.85 -20.97 11.77
CA LYS A 274 -9.99 -21.83 10.59
C LYS A 274 -11.21 -21.51 9.73
N ALA A 275 -12.39 -21.45 10.33
CA ALA A 275 -13.63 -21.21 9.59
C ALA A 275 -13.61 -19.85 8.86
N THR A 276 -13.21 -18.78 9.57
CA THR A 276 -13.10 -17.42 8.99
C THR A 276 -11.99 -17.36 7.94
N PHE A 277 -10.88 -18.06 8.17
CA PHE A 277 -9.77 -18.14 7.23
C PHE A 277 -10.21 -18.80 5.91
N GLU A 278 -10.90 -19.94 5.98
CA GLU A 278 -11.43 -20.63 4.79
C GLU A 278 -12.46 -19.78 4.04
N GLU A 279 -13.36 -19.08 4.75
CA GLU A 279 -14.30 -18.12 4.15
C GLU A 279 -13.54 -17.04 3.36
N THR A 280 -12.50 -16.47 3.96
CA THR A 280 -11.66 -15.45 3.31
C THR A 280 -10.89 -16.01 2.12
N MET A 281 -10.28 -17.18 2.23
CA MET A 281 -9.59 -17.82 1.09
C MET A 281 -10.55 -18.09 -0.07
N ARG A 282 -11.78 -18.56 0.21
CA ARG A 282 -12.83 -18.74 -0.79
C ARG A 282 -13.23 -17.41 -1.42
N ALA A 283 -13.38 -16.35 -0.64
CA ALA A 283 -13.70 -15.02 -1.15
C ALA A 283 -12.59 -14.45 -2.06
N VAL A 284 -11.33 -14.55 -1.64
CA VAL A 284 -10.16 -14.12 -2.41
C VAL A 284 -10.00 -14.96 -3.69
N SER A 285 -10.28 -16.25 -3.66
CA SER A 285 -10.19 -17.11 -4.84
C SER A 285 -11.07 -16.65 -6.01
N LYS A 286 -12.16 -15.93 -5.74
CA LYS A 286 -13.08 -15.41 -6.76
C LYS A 286 -12.45 -14.28 -7.60
N ILE A 287 -11.44 -13.61 -7.06
CA ILE A 287 -10.72 -12.54 -7.79
C ILE A 287 -9.41 -13.03 -8.39
N LEU A 288 -8.86 -14.17 -7.95
CA LEU A 288 -7.58 -14.66 -8.46
C LEU A 288 -7.70 -15.28 -9.85
N PRO A 289 -6.87 -14.88 -10.84
CA PRO A 289 -6.86 -15.49 -12.16
C PRO A 289 -6.63 -17.01 -12.11
N GLY A 290 -7.38 -17.79 -12.88
CA GLY A 290 -7.21 -19.24 -12.97
C GLY A 290 -7.77 -20.05 -11.79
N CYS A 291 -8.31 -19.41 -10.76
CA CYS A 291 -9.14 -20.09 -9.76
C CYS A 291 -10.55 -20.29 -10.33
N LYS A 292 -11.04 -21.53 -10.31
CA LYS A 292 -12.42 -21.84 -10.69
C LYS A 292 -13.30 -21.67 -9.46
N ARG A 293 -14.42 -20.96 -9.64
CA ARG A 293 -15.40 -20.71 -8.58
C ARG A 293 -15.80 -22.05 -7.94
N ASP A 294 -15.65 -22.11 -6.61
CA ASP A 294 -16.06 -23.21 -5.73
C ASP A 294 -15.41 -24.59 -5.96
N SER A 295 -14.54 -24.76 -6.96
CA SER A 295 -13.92 -26.05 -7.33
C SER A 295 -12.41 -26.12 -7.12
N THR A 296 -11.72 -24.98 -6.99
CA THR A 296 -10.28 -24.99 -6.66
C THR A 296 -10.06 -25.51 -5.24
N PRO A 297 -9.17 -26.51 -5.02
CA PRO A 297 -8.85 -27.01 -3.69
C PRO A 297 -8.32 -25.91 -2.75
N MET A 298 -8.58 -26.06 -1.45
CA MET A 298 -8.18 -25.06 -0.45
C MET A 298 -6.66 -24.91 -0.42
N GLU A 299 -5.94 -26.02 -0.49
CA GLU A 299 -4.49 -26.13 -0.55
C GLU A 299 -3.91 -25.30 -1.70
N THR A 300 -4.52 -25.40 -2.89
CA THR A 300 -4.12 -24.63 -4.07
C THR A 300 -4.38 -23.13 -3.89
N ILE A 301 -5.47 -22.75 -3.22
CA ILE A 301 -5.76 -21.33 -2.94
C ILE A 301 -4.72 -20.78 -1.98
N ILE A 302 -4.44 -21.48 -0.87
CA ILE A 302 -3.51 -21.03 0.16
C ILE A 302 -2.08 -20.88 -0.40
N LEU A 303 -1.60 -21.87 -1.17
CA LEU A 303 -0.28 -21.85 -1.83
C LEU A 303 -0.13 -20.72 -2.86
N ARG A 304 -1.23 -20.06 -3.24
CA ARG A 304 -1.20 -18.86 -4.09
C ARG A 304 -1.33 -17.58 -3.26
N VAL A 305 -2.28 -17.55 -2.33
CA VAL A 305 -2.64 -16.32 -1.59
C VAL A 305 -1.55 -15.91 -0.61
N ILE A 306 -1.09 -16.81 0.27
CA ILE A 306 -0.14 -16.41 1.32
C ILE A 306 1.23 -16.03 0.72
N PRO A 307 1.82 -16.82 -0.20
CA PRO A 307 3.06 -16.43 -0.87
C PRO A 307 2.94 -15.13 -1.68
N ASN A 308 1.79 -14.89 -2.31
CA ASN A 308 1.49 -13.61 -2.97
C ASN A 308 1.47 -12.44 -1.99
N LEU A 309 0.77 -12.56 -0.86
CA LEU A 309 0.75 -11.53 0.17
C LEU A 309 2.15 -11.22 0.70
N MET A 310 2.94 -12.27 1.00
CA MET A 310 4.32 -12.11 1.43
C MET A 310 5.16 -11.37 0.38
N ALA A 311 5.16 -11.84 -0.87
CA ALA A 311 5.92 -11.20 -1.95
C ALA A 311 5.47 -9.74 -2.19
N ALA A 312 4.17 -9.47 -2.13
CA ALA A 312 3.63 -8.14 -2.31
C ALA A 312 4.03 -7.18 -1.18
N THR A 313 4.05 -7.64 0.09
CA THR A 313 4.55 -6.84 1.22
C THR A 313 6.01 -6.44 1.01
N VAL A 314 6.85 -7.32 0.44
CA VAL A 314 8.25 -6.99 0.06
C VAL A 314 8.33 -5.89 -0.99
N VAL A 315 7.46 -5.93 -1.99
CA VAL A 315 7.41 -4.88 -3.02
C VAL A 315 7.02 -3.53 -2.41
N GLU A 316 6.07 -3.50 -1.48
CA GLU A 316 5.69 -2.26 -0.79
C GLU A 316 6.86 -1.71 0.07
N PHE A 317 7.63 -2.57 0.74
CA PHE A 317 8.87 -2.14 1.42
C PHE A 317 9.87 -1.46 0.47
N SER A 318 10.04 -2.01 -0.73
CA SER A 318 11.04 -1.53 -1.68
C SER A 318 10.69 -0.18 -2.31
N LYS A 319 9.45 0.31 -2.19
CA LYS A 319 9.05 1.62 -2.75
C LYS A 319 9.57 2.81 -1.94
N GLY A 320 10.21 2.58 -0.79
CA GLY A 320 10.85 3.64 0.01
C GLY A 320 9.87 4.62 0.64
N THR A 321 8.56 4.37 0.56
CA THR A 321 7.52 5.29 1.04
C THR A 321 7.37 5.31 2.57
N GLN A 322 8.07 4.43 3.29
CA GLN A 322 8.22 4.46 4.73
C GLN A 322 9.59 3.85 5.05
N HIS A 323 10.38 4.43 5.95
CA HIS A 323 11.37 3.61 6.68
C HIS A 323 10.61 2.37 7.15
N ALA A 324 11.02 1.17 6.71
CA ALA A 324 10.29 -0.08 6.93
C ALA A 324 9.73 -0.12 8.35
N SER A 325 8.45 0.24 8.50
CA SER A 325 7.91 0.45 9.83
C SER A 325 7.93 -0.89 10.56
N ASP A 326 8.20 -0.87 11.85
CA ASP A 326 8.25 -2.10 12.67
C ASP A 326 6.97 -2.93 12.49
N ASN A 327 5.85 -2.26 12.20
CA ASN A 327 4.56 -2.85 11.86
C ASN A 327 4.58 -3.65 10.55
N HIS A 328 5.08 -3.09 9.45
CA HIS A 328 5.15 -3.84 8.20
C HIS A 328 6.08 -5.04 8.33
N LEU A 329 7.21 -4.87 9.03
CA LEU A 329 8.18 -5.94 9.25
C LEU A 329 7.56 -7.06 10.04
N SER A 330 6.96 -6.71 11.18
CA SER A 330 6.21 -7.62 12.03
C SER A 330 5.11 -8.35 11.26
N GLY A 331 4.37 -7.64 10.39
CA GLY A 331 3.32 -8.24 9.58
C GLY A 331 3.82 -9.23 8.54
N TYR A 332 4.99 -8.99 7.93
CA TYR A 332 5.60 -9.94 7.02
C TYR A 332 5.96 -11.28 7.71
N PHE A 333 6.51 -11.21 8.92
CA PHE A 333 6.77 -12.39 9.76
C PHE A 333 5.48 -13.08 10.24
N ALA A 334 4.42 -12.31 10.54
CA ALA A 334 3.12 -12.87 10.92
C ALA A 334 2.45 -13.65 9.78
N LEU A 335 2.58 -13.17 8.53
CA LEU A 335 2.14 -13.91 7.34
C LEU A 335 2.88 -15.24 7.18
N HIS A 336 4.19 -15.25 7.45
CA HIS A 336 4.97 -16.50 7.45
C HIS A 336 4.50 -17.46 8.55
N ARG A 337 4.24 -16.97 9.77
CA ARG A 337 3.68 -17.82 10.82
C ARG A 337 2.31 -18.39 10.45
N LEU A 338 1.45 -17.60 9.80
CA LEU A 338 0.18 -18.06 9.26
C LEU A 338 0.38 -19.14 8.18
N PHE A 339 1.40 -19.00 7.34
CA PHE A 339 1.73 -20.01 6.33
C PHE A 339 2.11 -21.35 6.96
N LEU A 340 2.96 -21.33 8.00
CA LEU A 340 3.36 -22.51 8.75
C LEU A 340 2.18 -23.16 9.48
N TRP A 341 1.23 -22.36 10.01
CA TRP A 341 -0.02 -22.88 10.54
C TRP A 341 -0.83 -23.60 9.47
N ALA A 342 -0.99 -22.99 8.29
CA ALA A 342 -1.78 -23.57 7.21
C ALA A 342 -1.17 -24.90 6.74
N LEU A 343 0.15 -25.04 6.64
CA LEU A 343 0.79 -26.30 6.29
C LEU A 343 0.53 -27.41 7.32
N LYS A 344 0.47 -27.06 8.61
CA LYS A 344 0.09 -27.99 9.67
C LYS A 344 -1.38 -28.41 9.55
N GLU A 345 -2.27 -27.47 9.24
CA GLU A 345 -3.71 -27.69 9.13
C GLU A 345 -4.10 -28.47 7.86
N TYR A 346 -3.32 -28.31 6.79
CA TYR A 346 -3.53 -28.95 5.49
C TYR A 346 -2.28 -29.74 5.05
N PRO A 347 -2.02 -30.93 5.61
CA PRO A 347 -0.75 -31.64 5.43
C PRO A 347 -0.36 -31.92 3.97
N LYS A 348 -1.34 -32.15 3.09
CA LYS A 348 -1.12 -32.34 1.64
C LYS A 348 -0.42 -31.16 0.97
N MET A 349 -0.55 -29.95 1.53
CA MET A 349 0.14 -28.77 1.02
C MET A 349 1.66 -28.91 1.07
N GLN A 350 2.21 -29.68 2.01
CA GLN A 350 3.67 -29.84 2.09
C GLN A 350 4.18 -30.53 0.82
N ASP A 351 3.58 -31.65 0.42
CA ASP A 351 4.01 -32.39 -0.77
C ASP A 351 3.84 -31.54 -2.04
N MET A 352 2.72 -30.83 -2.17
CA MET A 352 2.47 -29.92 -3.29
C MET A 352 3.49 -28.77 -3.36
N LEU A 353 3.91 -28.25 -2.20
CA LEU A 353 4.92 -27.21 -2.11
C LEU A 353 6.29 -27.74 -2.54
N GLU A 354 6.69 -28.93 -2.06
CA GLU A 354 7.97 -29.53 -2.44
C GLU A 354 8.04 -29.89 -3.92
N GLU A 355 6.93 -30.37 -4.50
CA GLU A 355 6.85 -30.66 -5.93
C GLU A 355 7.06 -29.40 -6.77
N LYS A 356 6.41 -28.29 -6.42
CA LYS A 356 6.59 -26.99 -7.08
C LYS A 356 8.01 -26.44 -6.98
N LEU A 357 8.67 -26.66 -5.85
CA LEU A 357 10.06 -26.28 -5.68
C LEU A 357 10.96 -27.15 -6.55
N LYS A 358 10.77 -28.47 -6.50
CA LYS A 358 11.52 -29.45 -7.30
C LYS A 358 11.42 -29.14 -8.79
N GLU A 359 10.21 -29.01 -9.33
CA GLU A 359 9.97 -28.74 -10.75
C GLU A 359 10.74 -27.51 -11.22
N PHE A 360 10.63 -26.40 -10.50
CA PHE A 360 11.34 -25.17 -10.85
C PHE A 360 12.86 -25.31 -10.72
N ILE A 361 13.36 -26.01 -9.70
CA ILE A 361 14.79 -26.20 -9.49
C ILE A 361 15.39 -27.10 -10.57
N THR A 362 14.73 -28.21 -10.92
CA THR A 362 15.32 -29.24 -11.78
C THR A 362 15.01 -29.09 -13.26
N ASP A 363 13.90 -28.43 -13.62
CA ASP A 363 13.42 -28.34 -15.00
C ASP A 363 13.26 -26.88 -15.43
N GLU A 364 13.99 -26.51 -16.48
CA GLU A 364 14.02 -25.16 -17.04
C GLU A 364 12.67 -24.74 -17.64
N ASP A 365 11.89 -25.67 -18.19
CA ASP A 365 10.58 -25.38 -18.79
C ASP A 365 9.56 -24.90 -17.73
N HIS A 366 9.73 -25.38 -16.50
CA HIS A 366 8.91 -25.00 -15.34
C HIS A 366 9.30 -23.65 -14.72
N ARG A 367 10.42 -23.04 -15.16
CA ARG A 367 10.86 -21.71 -14.70
C ARG A 367 10.20 -20.57 -15.47
N SER A 368 9.74 -20.84 -16.69
CA SER A 368 9.23 -19.84 -17.62
C SER A 368 8.09 -18.99 -17.04
N LYS A 369 7.89 -17.78 -17.56
CA LYS A 369 6.79 -16.88 -17.15
C LYS A 369 5.39 -17.50 -17.32
N LYS A 370 5.27 -18.53 -18.16
CA LYS A 370 4.02 -19.28 -18.34
C LYS A 370 3.79 -20.27 -17.19
N ALA A 371 4.83 -21.00 -16.78
CA ALA A 371 4.76 -21.99 -15.71
C ALA A 371 4.83 -21.36 -14.31
N CYS A 372 5.72 -20.39 -14.11
CA CYS A 372 5.90 -19.63 -12.88
C CYS A 372 5.77 -18.11 -13.12
N PRO A 373 4.54 -17.55 -13.19
CA PRO A 373 4.35 -16.14 -13.51
C PRO A 373 5.05 -15.16 -12.56
N HIS A 374 5.17 -15.50 -11.28
CA HIS A 374 5.70 -14.63 -10.23
C HIS A 374 6.78 -15.35 -9.40
N ILE A 375 8.05 -15.17 -9.78
CA ILE A 375 9.17 -15.84 -9.08
C ILE A 375 9.36 -15.37 -7.63
N GLY A 376 8.99 -14.14 -7.29
CA GLY A 376 9.03 -13.67 -5.91
C GLY A 376 8.00 -14.37 -5.00
N GLU A 377 6.87 -14.81 -5.55
CA GLU A 377 5.88 -15.64 -4.83
C GLU A 377 6.42 -17.06 -4.67
N TRP A 378 7.03 -17.60 -5.73
CA TRP A 378 7.68 -18.91 -5.69
C TRP A 378 8.79 -18.96 -4.63
N LEU A 379 9.60 -17.89 -4.51
CA LEU A 379 10.67 -17.82 -3.50
C LEU A 379 10.12 -17.96 -2.07
N MET A 380 8.91 -17.45 -1.82
CA MET A 380 8.25 -17.59 -0.51
C MET A 380 7.84 -19.02 -0.18
N LEU A 381 7.74 -19.91 -1.16
CA LEU A 381 7.57 -21.34 -0.91
C LEU A 381 8.78 -21.94 -0.18
N LEU A 382 10.01 -21.45 -0.43
CA LEU A 382 11.20 -21.93 0.28
C LEU A 382 11.11 -21.67 1.79
N SER A 383 10.42 -20.61 2.23
CA SER A 383 10.25 -20.32 3.66
C SER A 383 9.53 -21.44 4.42
N ALA A 384 8.83 -22.31 3.70
CA ALA A 384 8.10 -23.43 4.27
C ALA A 384 8.45 -24.79 3.63
N SER A 385 9.64 -24.90 3.01
CA SER A 385 10.19 -26.18 2.58
C SER A 385 10.82 -26.95 3.75
N ASN A 386 10.81 -28.27 3.65
CA ASN A 386 11.59 -29.20 4.48
C ASN A 386 12.78 -29.79 3.71
N LYS A 387 12.86 -29.59 2.39
CA LYS A 387 13.80 -30.29 1.50
C LYS A 387 14.78 -29.36 0.80
N TYR A 388 14.37 -28.13 0.50
CA TYR A 388 15.13 -27.20 -0.32
C TYR A 388 15.45 -25.92 0.45
N THR A 389 16.67 -25.45 0.27
CA THR A 389 17.18 -24.19 0.82
C THR A 389 17.39 -23.17 -0.29
N TRP A 390 17.71 -21.93 0.08
CA TRP A 390 18.14 -20.93 -0.91
C TRP A 390 19.35 -21.39 -1.72
N GLN A 391 20.30 -22.13 -1.11
CA GLN A 391 21.47 -22.63 -1.83
C GLN A 391 21.11 -23.68 -2.90
N ASP A 392 20.10 -24.50 -2.66
CA ASP A 392 19.63 -25.48 -3.66
C ASP A 392 18.89 -24.80 -4.82
N ALA A 393 18.28 -23.64 -4.56
CA ALA A 393 17.41 -22.93 -5.48
C ALA A 393 18.08 -21.76 -6.23
N SER A 394 19.22 -21.26 -5.74
CA SER A 394 19.80 -19.99 -6.16
C SER A 394 20.11 -19.96 -7.65
N ASP A 395 20.71 -21.02 -8.19
CA ASP A 395 21.12 -21.06 -9.59
C ASP A 395 19.92 -21.04 -10.54
N ALA A 396 18.90 -21.86 -10.25
CA ALA A 396 17.65 -21.88 -10.99
C ALA A 396 16.94 -20.52 -10.92
N TYR A 397 16.85 -19.92 -9.72
CA TYR A 397 16.23 -18.62 -9.53
C TYR A 397 16.96 -17.51 -10.28
N LEU A 398 18.29 -17.44 -10.12
CA LEU A 398 19.11 -16.41 -10.74
C LEU A 398 19.05 -16.53 -12.27
N SER A 399 19.18 -17.74 -12.83
CA SER A 399 19.07 -17.96 -14.28
C SER A 399 17.79 -17.36 -14.87
N GLU A 400 16.65 -17.56 -14.20
CA GLU A 400 15.37 -17.03 -14.64
C GLU A 400 15.23 -15.52 -14.35
N SER A 401 15.77 -15.05 -13.23
CA SER A 401 15.79 -13.63 -12.86
C SER A 401 16.54 -12.80 -13.90
N TRP A 402 17.72 -13.25 -14.35
CA TRP A 402 18.51 -12.57 -15.38
C TRP A 402 17.71 -12.39 -16.68
N ARG A 403 17.06 -13.45 -17.15
CA ARG A 403 16.21 -13.45 -18.35
C ARG A 403 15.02 -12.51 -18.22
N ARG A 404 14.35 -12.47 -17.06
CA ARG A 404 13.22 -11.56 -16.81
C ARG A 404 13.62 -10.09 -16.73
N ASN A 405 14.86 -9.83 -16.30
CA ASN A 405 15.38 -8.48 -16.13
C ASN A 405 15.80 -7.81 -17.45
N VAL A 406 16.03 -8.57 -18.52
CA VAL A 406 16.46 -8.05 -19.84
C VAL A 406 15.63 -6.85 -20.29
N MET A 407 14.31 -6.98 -20.23
CA MET A 407 13.42 -5.89 -20.66
C MET A 407 13.62 -4.63 -19.84
N TRP A 408 13.85 -4.75 -18.53
CA TRP A 408 13.88 -3.62 -17.61
C TRP A 408 15.11 -2.75 -17.85
N TYR A 409 16.29 -3.34 -18.08
CA TYR A 409 17.49 -2.57 -18.33
C TYR A 409 17.64 -2.12 -19.79
N VAL A 410 17.08 -2.85 -20.77
CA VAL A 410 17.12 -2.41 -22.18
C VAL A 410 16.07 -1.36 -22.50
N LYS A 411 14.97 -1.29 -21.74
CA LYS A 411 13.86 -0.37 -22.00
C LYS A 411 14.32 1.09 -22.06
N ASP A 412 15.12 1.51 -21.08
CA ASP A 412 15.55 2.89 -20.92
C ASP A 412 16.94 3.15 -21.52
N ASP A 413 17.74 2.09 -21.76
CA ASP A 413 19.02 2.15 -22.46
C ASP A 413 19.14 1.04 -23.54
N ALA A 414 18.96 1.45 -24.81
CA ALA A 414 19.04 0.56 -25.96
C ALA A 414 20.40 -0.12 -26.11
N LYS A 415 21.50 0.53 -25.66
CA LYS A 415 22.85 -0.03 -25.83
C LYS A 415 22.96 -1.36 -25.13
N LEU A 416 22.37 -1.50 -23.94
CA LEU A 416 22.35 -2.77 -23.21
C LEU A 416 21.65 -3.92 -23.97
N GLY A 417 20.89 -3.63 -25.02
CA GLY A 417 20.31 -4.61 -25.93
C GLY A 417 21.23 -5.06 -27.07
N PHE A 418 22.45 -4.51 -27.18
CA PHE A 418 23.42 -4.85 -28.23
C PHE A 418 24.54 -5.77 -27.72
N MET A 419 24.76 -6.90 -28.39
CA MET A 419 25.75 -7.92 -28.02
C MET A 419 27.19 -7.38 -27.92
N ASP A 420 27.51 -6.36 -28.72
CA ASP A 420 28.83 -5.72 -28.80
C ASP A 420 29.04 -4.62 -27.75
N THR A 421 28.12 -4.44 -26.81
CA THR A 421 28.26 -3.44 -25.73
C THR A 421 29.44 -3.78 -24.83
N PRO A 422 30.35 -2.80 -24.56
CA PRO A 422 31.51 -3.03 -23.70
C PRO A 422 31.13 -3.58 -22.32
N GLN A 423 31.93 -4.52 -21.83
CA GLN A 423 31.71 -5.24 -20.58
C GLN A 423 31.44 -4.31 -19.39
N ASN A 424 32.34 -3.36 -19.14
CA ASN A 424 32.23 -2.44 -18.00
C ASN A 424 30.91 -1.64 -18.04
N TYR A 425 30.53 -1.16 -19.22
CA TYR A 425 29.29 -0.42 -19.41
C TYR A 425 28.06 -1.31 -19.13
N ARG A 426 28.07 -2.54 -19.66
CA ARG A 426 26.97 -3.50 -19.44
C ARG A 426 26.81 -3.81 -17.96
N LEU A 427 27.90 -4.14 -17.27
CA LEU A 427 27.86 -4.50 -15.86
C LEU A 427 27.34 -3.34 -15.01
N GLU A 428 27.91 -2.14 -15.15
CA GLU A 428 27.53 -0.96 -14.36
C GLU A 428 26.08 -0.55 -14.59
N LYS A 429 25.65 -0.40 -15.86
CA LYS A 429 24.30 0.09 -16.16
C LYS A 429 23.22 -0.97 -15.90
N THR A 430 23.51 -2.26 -16.10
CA THR A 430 22.59 -3.33 -15.69
C THR A 430 22.45 -3.37 -14.17
N LEU A 431 23.55 -3.13 -13.44
CA LEU A 431 23.52 -3.04 -11.98
C LEU A 431 22.58 -1.89 -11.54
N GLN A 432 22.73 -0.70 -12.10
CA GLN A 432 21.86 0.44 -11.77
C GLN A 432 20.39 0.15 -12.12
N ALA A 433 20.12 -0.31 -13.33
CA ALA A 433 18.76 -0.51 -13.84
C ALA A 433 17.98 -1.63 -13.14
N THR A 434 18.66 -2.61 -12.54
CA THR A 434 18.01 -3.75 -11.84
C THR A 434 18.07 -3.65 -10.32
N ALA A 435 18.36 -2.46 -9.77
CA ALA A 435 18.46 -2.25 -8.32
C ALA A 435 17.22 -2.72 -7.55
N VAL A 436 16.01 -2.39 -7.99
CA VAL A 436 14.76 -2.76 -7.31
C VAL A 436 14.59 -4.27 -7.21
N SER A 437 14.73 -5.01 -8.31
CA SER A 437 14.55 -6.47 -8.30
C SER A 437 15.64 -7.17 -7.47
N ARG A 438 16.87 -6.66 -7.49
CA ARG A 438 17.97 -7.18 -6.66
C ARG A 438 17.77 -6.92 -5.17
N LYS A 439 17.26 -5.75 -4.78
CA LYS A 439 16.94 -5.42 -3.38
C LYS A 439 15.81 -6.30 -2.84
N ILE A 440 14.76 -6.53 -3.63
CA ILE A 440 13.65 -7.44 -3.28
C ILE A 440 14.17 -8.86 -3.04
N LEU A 441 15.00 -9.39 -3.96
CA LEU A 441 15.59 -10.73 -3.79
C LEU A 441 16.44 -10.80 -2.51
N ALA A 442 17.34 -9.83 -2.32
CA ALA A 442 18.21 -9.77 -1.15
C ALA A 442 17.41 -9.75 0.15
N PHE A 443 16.34 -8.96 0.22
CA PHE A 443 15.44 -8.92 1.37
C PHE A 443 14.83 -10.29 1.66
N GLN A 444 14.28 -10.95 0.64
CA GLN A 444 13.63 -12.25 0.79
C GLN A 444 14.64 -13.33 1.22
N VAL A 445 15.86 -13.33 0.69
CA VAL A 445 16.91 -14.29 1.07
C VAL A 445 17.38 -14.08 2.51
N LEU A 446 17.65 -12.82 2.91
CA LEU A 446 18.03 -12.51 4.29
C LEU A 446 16.90 -12.82 5.27
N PHE A 447 15.64 -12.64 4.86
CA PHE A 447 14.50 -13.09 5.64
C PHE A 447 14.54 -14.61 5.88
N LEU A 448 14.86 -15.44 4.89
CA LEU A 448 14.96 -16.89 5.08
C LEU A 448 15.99 -17.24 6.16
N ASP A 449 17.16 -16.60 6.17
CA ASP A 449 18.20 -16.81 7.19
C ASP A 449 17.69 -16.52 8.61
N ILE A 450 16.84 -15.49 8.78
CA ILE A 450 16.33 -15.04 10.08
C ILE A 450 15.08 -15.85 10.52
N ALA A 451 14.17 -16.07 9.58
CA ALA A 451 12.89 -16.73 9.81
C ALA A 451 13.07 -18.25 9.97
N MET A 452 13.98 -18.85 9.20
CA MET A 452 14.27 -20.28 9.13
C MET A 452 15.77 -20.56 9.30
N PRO A 453 16.36 -20.25 10.47
CA PRO A 453 17.79 -20.43 10.69
C PRO A 453 18.17 -21.92 10.64
N LYS A 454 19.29 -22.25 9.98
CA LYS A 454 19.78 -23.63 9.79
C LYS A 454 19.95 -24.41 11.10
N SER A 455 20.15 -23.71 12.22
CA SER A 455 20.31 -24.30 13.55
C SER A 455 18.99 -24.68 14.24
N MET A 456 17.84 -24.41 13.63
CA MET A 456 16.53 -24.56 14.26
C MET A 456 15.62 -25.46 13.43
N THR A 457 14.98 -26.43 14.09
CA THR A 457 13.91 -27.24 13.48
C THR A 457 12.66 -26.38 13.24
N ARG A 458 11.80 -26.80 12.31
CA ARG A 458 10.52 -26.12 12.06
C ARG A 458 9.67 -25.97 13.32
N ASP A 459 9.61 -27.00 14.16
CA ASP A 459 8.84 -26.95 15.41
C ASP A 459 9.37 -25.88 16.37
N ASN A 460 10.70 -25.72 16.45
CA ASN A 460 11.32 -24.66 17.24
C ASN A 460 11.09 -23.28 16.62
N VAL A 461 11.05 -23.16 15.28
CA VAL A 461 10.67 -21.91 14.61
C VAL A 461 9.23 -21.54 14.94
N VAL A 462 8.29 -22.48 14.86
CA VAL A 462 6.88 -22.28 15.21
C VAL A 462 6.74 -21.90 16.68
N LYS A 463 7.44 -22.59 17.58
CA LYS A 463 7.45 -22.29 19.01
C LYS A 463 7.94 -20.86 19.29
N ARG A 464 9.03 -20.43 18.65
CA ARG A 464 9.58 -19.06 18.77
C ARG A 464 8.54 -18.00 18.37
N TYR A 465 7.77 -18.23 17.32
CA TYR A 465 6.67 -17.34 16.96
C TYR A 465 5.55 -17.37 18.00
N ASP A 466 5.10 -18.54 18.42
CA ASP A 466 3.95 -18.68 19.33
C ASP A 466 4.22 -18.06 20.72
N GLU A 467 5.45 -18.18 21.22
CA GLU A 467 5.91 -17.52 22.46
C GLU A 467 5.87 -15.99 22.37
N ASN A 468 5.94 -15.46 21.15
CA ASN A 468 5.95 -14.04 20.84
C ASN A 468 4.72 -13.61 20.02
N PHE A 469 3.56 -14.20 20.30
CA PHE A 469 2.28 -13.84 19.68
C PHE A 469 2.22 -13.91 18.15
N GLY A 470 2.95 -14.83 17.54
CA GLY A 470 3.02 -15.01 16.08
C GLY A 470 3.96 -14.01 15.39
N PHE A 471 4.70 -13.21 16.16
CA PHE A 471 5.54 -12.11 15.68
C PHE A 471 7.03 -12.40 15.81
N PRO A 472 7.88 -11.66 15.08
CA PRO A 472 9.32 -11.77 15.24
C PRO A 472 9.73 -11.23 16.61
N THR A 473 10.72 -11.87 17.22
CA THR A 473 11.36 -11.35 18.44
C THR A 473 12.05 -10.01 18.17
N THR A 474 12.32 -9.21 19.22
CA THR A 474 13.09 -7.96 19.10
C THR A 474 14.44 -8.17 18.42
N LYS A 475 15.09 -9.32 18.67
CA LYS A 475 16.33 -9.71 18.00
C LYS A 475 16.13 -9.89 16.50
N MET A 476 15.09 -10.60 16.07
CA MET A 476 14.78 -10.80 14.65
C MET A 476 14.47 -9.46 13.95
N VAL A 477 13.74 -8.56 14.63
CA VAL A 477 13.47 -7.20 14.13
C VAL A 477 14.77 -6.44 13.93
N ALA A 478 15.67 -6.45 14.92
CA ALA A 478 16.96 -5.79 14.83
C ALA A 478 17.85 -6.38 13.73
N GLU A 479 17.91 -7.71 13.60
CA GLU A 479 18.65 -8.40 12.54
C GLU A 479 18.11 -8.03 11.16
N MET A 480 16.79 -7.97 11.00
CA MET A 480 16.19 -7.62 9.72
C MET A 480 16.35 -6.13 9.39
N LYS A 481 16.32 -5.23 10.37
CA LYS A 481 16.69 -3.81 10.16
C LYS A 481 18.15 -3.67 9.71
N ALA A 482 19.07 -4.38 10.36
CA ALA A 482 20.47 -4.41 9.95
C ALA A 482 20.65 -5.01 8.55
N ALA A 483 19.86 -6.02 8.19
CA ALA A 483 19.80 -6.58 6.84
C ALA A 483 19.33 -5.54 5.81
N CYS A 484 18.28 -4.78 6.10
CA CYS A 484 17.82 -3.68 5.24
C CYS A 484 18.91 -2.62 5.04
N SER A 485 19.62 -2.22 6.11
CA SER A 485 20.75 -1.28 5.99
C SER A 485 21.86 -1.82 5.08
N LYS A 486 22.20 -3.11 5.19
CA LYS A 486 23.20 -3.75 4.29
C LYS A 486 22.75 -3.69 2.83
N ILE A 487 21.48 -3.97 2.55
CA ILE A 487 20.89 -3.93 1.22
C ILE A 487 21.02 -2.53 0.60
N GLU A 488 20.77 -1.48 1.39
CA GLU A 488 20.88 -0.09 0.91
C GLU A 488 22.32 0.33 0.60
N THR A 489 23.31 -0.28 1.25
CA THR A 489 24.74 0.03 1.05
C THR A 489 25.44 -0.74 -0.07
N MET A 490 24.75 -1.68 -0.75
CA MET A 490 25.36 -2.49 -1.80
C MET A 490 25.72 -1.64 -3.03
N LYS A 491 26.98 -1.66 -3.46
CA LYS A 491 27.48 -0.87 -4.60
C LYS A 491 27.91 -1.70 -5.80
N SER A 492 28.16 -3.00 -5.60
CA SER A 492 28.67 -3.91 -6.63
C SER A 492 27.87 -5.22 -6.71
N TYR A 493 28.09 -6.00 -7.77
CA TYR A 493 27.58 -7.39 -7.83
C TYR A 493 28.22 -8.27 -6.77
N GLU A 494 29.50 -8.04 -6.44
CA GLU A 494 30.21 -8.77 -5.38
C GLU A 494 29.52 -8.58 -4.02
N ASP A 495 29.17 -7.33 -3.66
CA ASP A 495 28.41 -7.04 -2.44
C ASP A 495 27.07 -7.76 -2.44
N TRP A 496 26.39 -7.78 -3.60
CA TRP A 496 25.11 -8.43 -3.74
C TRP A 496 25.20 -9.96 -3.59
N PHE A 497 26.18 -10.62 -4.21
CA PHE A 497 26.40 -12.07 -4.02
C PHE A 497 26.71 -12.41 -2.56
N LYS A 498 27.54 -11.60 -1.89
CA LYS A 498 27.83 -11.77 -0.45
C LYS A 498 26.56 -11.69 0.39
N VAL A 499 25.68 -10.73 0.09
CA VAL A 499 24.37 -10.60 0.76
C VAL A 499 23.48 -11.82 0.50
N LEU A 500 23.51 -12.38 -0.71
CA LEU A 500 22.78 -13.59 -1.05
C LEU A 500 23.39 -14.88 -0.49
N ARG A 501 24.51 -14.81 0.25
CA ARG A 501 25.25 -15.98 0.75
C ARG A 501 25.73 -16.89 -0.39
N LEU A 502 26.18 -16.30 -1.47
CA LEU A 502 26.70 -16.98 -2.65
C LEU A 502 28.13 -16.51 -2.93
N ASP A 503 28.92 -17.38 -3.55
CA ASP A 503 30.25 -17.02 -4.00
C ASP A 503 30.15 -15.98 -5.13
N PRO A 504 30.91 -14.87 -5.06
CA PRO A 504 30.94 -13.90 -6.12
C PRO A 504 31.39 -14.51 -7.45
N ILE A 505 30.66 -14.20 -8.51
CA ILE A 505 31.03 -14.61 -9.87
C ILE A 505 31.98 -13.54 -10.45
N PRO A 506 33.10 -13.92 -11.06
CA PRO A 506 33.97 -13.00 -11.79
C PRO A 506 33.23 -12.21 -12.88
N ASP A 507 33.68 -10.97 -13.12
CA ASP A 507 33.01 -10.04 -14.04
C ASP A 507 32.90 -10.55 -15.49
N ASP A 508 33.87 -11.35 -15.97
CA ASP A 508 33.84 -12.00 -17.29
C ASP A 508 32.71 -13.03 -17.38
N LYS A 509 32.58 -13.87 -16.36
CA LYS A 509 31.51 -14.88 -16.27
C LYS A 509 30.14 -14.26 -16.08
N LEU A 510 30.05 -13.18 -15.30
CA LEU A 510 28.80 -12.43 -15.15
C LEU A 510 28.40 -11.75 -16.46
N PHE A 511 29.36 -11.19 -17.19
CA PHE A 511 29.12 -10.62 -18.52
C PHE A 511 28.60 -11.67 -19.50
N GLU A 512 29.22 -12.85 -19.57
CA GLU A 512 28.73 -13.99 -20.36
C GLU A 512 27.25 -14.31 -20.04
N LYS A 513 26.89 -14.42 -18.76
CA LYS A 513 25.49 -14.70 -18.34
C LYS A 513 24.49 -13.63 -18.76
N LEU A 514 24.89 -12.35 -18.73
CA LEU A 514 24.04 -11.25 -19.20
C LEU A 514 23.84 -11.27 -20.72
N ILE A 515 24.87 -11.67 -21.47
CA ILE A 515 24.80 -11.87 -22.92
C ILE A 515 23.89 -13.06 -23.25
N GLU A 516 24.08 -14.21 -22.62
CA GLU A 516 23.23 -15.40 -22.79
C GLU A 516 21.75 -15.08 -22.51
N SER A 517 21.49 -14.33 -21.43
CA SER A 517 20.13 -13.90 -21.07
C SER A 517 19.51 -12.99 -22.14
N LEU A 518 20.31 -12.08 -22.71
CA LEU A 518 19.90 -11.20 -23.80
C LEU A 518 19.63 -11.98 -25.09
N GLU A 519 20.50 -12.92 -25.46
CA GLU A 519 20.32 -13.79 -26.63
C GLU A 519 19.04 -14.60 -26.51
N PHE A 520 18.83 -15.21 -25.35
CA PHE A 520 17.61 -15.95 -25.04
C PHE A 520 16.36 -15.05 -25.18
N ALA A 521 16.40 -13.85 -24.62
CA ALA A 521 15.29 -12.88 -24.68
C ALA A 521 15.00 -12.37 -26.11
N ILE A 522 16.01 -12.23 -26.96
CA ILE A 522 15.84 -11.88 -28.38
C ILE A 522 15.20 -13.04 -29.15
N ASN A 523 15.66 -14.26 -28.91
CA ASN A 523 15.24 -15.44 -29.67
C ASN A 523 13.92 -16.04 -29.20
N THR A 524 13.45 -15.71 -27.99
CA THR A 524 12.19 -16.23 -27.45
C THR A 524 11.11 -15.15 -27.36
N ASP A 525 9.87 -15.52 -27.67
CA ASP A 525 8.71 -14.61 -27.58
C ASP A 525 8.03 -14.62 -26.19
N GLY A 526 8.50 -15.45 -25.26
CA GLY A 526 7.81 -15.79 -24.00
C GLY A 526 7.86 -14.73 -22.89
N TYR A 527 8.85 -13.84 -22.89
CA TYR A 527 9.08 -12.91 -21.76
C TYR A 527 8.53 -11.50 -22.02
N HIS A 528 8.31 -11.15 -23.29
CA HIS A 528 8.07 -9.77 -23.74
C HIS A 528 6.75 -9.66 -24.50
N TRP A 529 5.67 -9.31 -23.77
CA TRP A 529 4.35 -9.09 -24.36
C TRP A 529 4.33 -7.84 -25.26
N SER A 530 3.40 -7.87 -26.23
CA SER A 530 3.25 -7.02 -27.42
C SER A 530 3.15 -5.50 -27.22
N PHE A 531 2.95 -4.98 -26.01
CA PHE A 531 2.90 -3.52 -25.78
C PHE A 531 4.29 -2.87 -25.73
N TRP A 532 5.28 -3.56 -25.13
CA TRP A 532 6.66 -3.08 -25.00
C TRP A 532 7.56 -3.55 -26.14
N LYS A 533 7.07 -4.43 -27.02
CA LYS A 533 7.72 -4.75 -28.30
C LYS A 533 7.82 -3.52 -29.24
N GLY A 534 7.12 -2.42 -28.95
CA GLY A 534 7.10 -1.20 -29.76
C GLY A 534 7.50 0.10 -29.06
N ALA A 535 8.10 0.05 -27.85
CA ALA A 535 8.52 1.26 -27.15
C ALA A 535 9.88 1.09 -26.45
N GLY A 536 10.71 2.14 -26.46
CA GLY A 536 12.02 2.19 -25.81
C GLY A 536 13.13 1.44 -26.54
N GLY A 537 14.25 1.23 -25.84
CA GLY A 537 15.47 0.63 -26.40
C GLY A 537 15.33 -0.81 -26.89
N TRP A 538 14.32 -1.55 -26.40
CA TRP A 538 14.04 -2.92 -26.86
C TRP A 538 13.68 -2.98 -28.34
N THR A 539 13.00 -1.95 -28.86
CA THR A 539 12.65 -1.88 -30.29
C THR A 539 13.90 -1.77 -31.16
N GLU A 540 14.90 -1.05 -30.68
CA GLU A 540 16.18 -0.86 -31.40
C GLU A 540 17.00 -2.15 -31.40
N ALA A 541 17.08 -2.83 -30.25
CA ALA A 541 17.71 -4.14 -30.14
C ALA A 541 17.06 -5.17 -31.09
N LEU A 542 15.72 -5.25 -31.13
CA LEU A 542 15.02 -6.16 -32.03
C LEU A 542 15.19 -5.79 -33.50
N LYS A 543 15.21 -4.49 -33.88
CA LYS A 543 15.52 -4.10 -35.26
C LYS A 543 16.91 -4.58 -35.67
N ARG A 544 17.90 -4.47 -34.78
CA ARG A 544 19.28 -4.89 -35.06
C ARG A 544 19.41 -6.40 -35.30
N TYR A 545 18.69 -7.23 -34.52
CA TYR A 545 18.91 -8.69 -34.52
C TYR A 545 17.76 -9.53 -35.12
N LYS A 546 16.51 -9.05 -35.15
CA LYS A 546 15.40 -9.75 -35.84
C LYS A 546 15.22 -9.35 -37.30
N ALA A 547 15.77 -8.21 -37.75
CA ALA A 547 15.75 -7.86 -39.18
C ALA A 547 16.71 -8.71 -40.03
N THR A 548 17.75 -9.30 -39.42
CA THR A 548 18.73 -10.16 -40.09
C THR A 548 18.28 -11.63 -40.22
N ALA A 549 17.43 -12.14 -39.32
CA ALA A 549 16.90 -13.50 -39.40
C ALA A 549 15.93 -13.75 -40.57
N GLY A 550 15.33 -12.68 -41.13
CA GLY A 550 14.45 -12.76 -42.31
C GLY A 550 15.19 -12.92 -43.65
N ALA A 551 16.50 -12.67 -43.69
CA ALA A 551 17.31 -12.77 -44.90
C ALA A 551 17.89 -14.18 -45.12
N ASP A 552 18.20 -14.91 -44.05
CA ASP A 552 18.81 -16.25 -44.15
C ASP A 552 17.79 -17.38 -44.34
N SER A 553 16.51 -17.17 -44.01
CA SER A 553 15.44 -18.16 -44.29
C SER A 553 15.02 -18.23 -45.76
N LYS A 554 15.45 -17.28 -46.61
CA LYS A 554 15.17 -17.28 -48.06
C LYS A 554 16.24 -17.96 -48.91
N LYS A 555 17.44 -18.24 -48.40
CA LYS A 555 18.50 -18.93 -49.15
C LYS A 555 18.42 -20.45 -49.13
N GLY A 556 17.57 -21.05 -48.29
CA GLY A 556 17.39 -22.50 -48.19
C GLY A 556 16.27 -23.12 -49.03
N LYS A 557 15.55 -22.34 -49.85
CA LYS A 557 14.37 -22.79 -50.61
C LYS A 557 14.46 -22.67 -52.13
N GLU A 558 15.68 -22.55 -52.68
CA GLU A 558 15.90 -22.53 -54.13
C GLU A 558 16.85 -23.63 -54.61
N VAL A 559 16.67 -24.88 -54.16
CA VAL A 559 17.14 -26.03 -54.96
C VAL A 559 16.16 -27.18 -54.79
N LYS A 560 15.29 -27.34 -55.79
CA LYS A 560 14.66 -28.58 -56.30
C LYS A 560 13.25 -28.26 -56.82
N HIS A 561 13.17 -27.79 -58.06
CA HIS A 561 12.02 -28.03 -58.94
C HIS A 561 12.55 -28.28 -60.36
N GLY A 562 13.07 -29.50 -60.56
CA GLY A 562 13.26 -30.09 -61.89
C GLY A 562 11.99 -30.87 -62.24
N LYS A 563 11.33 -30.45 -63.32
CA LYS A 563 10.14 -31.07 -63.92
C LYS A 563 10.34 -32.54 -64.27
N ALA A 564 9.30 -33.35 -64.09
CA ALA A 564 8.97 -34.44 -65.00
C ALA A 564 7.44 -34.61 -65.08
N GLN A 565 6.95 -34.67 -66.31
CA GLN A 565 5.55 -34.72 -66.72
C GLN A 565 5.02 -36.17 -66.75
N GLY A 566 3.71 -36.31 -66.55
CA GLY A 566 2.88 -37.25 -67.31
C GLY A 566 2.66 -38.66 -66.74
N ALA A 567 1.41 -39.00 -66.41
CA ALA A 567 0.61 -40.02 -67.10
C ALA A 567 -0.67 -40.35 -66.31
N LYS A 568 -1.80 -40.37 -67.02
CA LYS A 568 -3.09 -40.91 -66.58
C LYS A 568 -3.03 -42.44 -66.52
N LYS A 569 -3.73 -43.07 -65.56
CA LYS A 569 -4.50 -44.29 -65.79
C LYS A 569 -5.58 -44.52 -64.73
N ASN A 570 -6.77 -44.86 -65.21
CA ASN A 570 -7.91 -45.40 -64.47
C ASN A 570 -7.69 -46.86 -64.11
N ASP A 571 -8.29 -47.34 -63.01
CA ASP A 571 -9.09 -48.58 -62.85
C ASP A 571 -9.51 -48.65 -61.37
N LYS A 572 -10.81 -48.54 -61.01
CA LYS A 572 -11.93 -49.51 -60.99
C LYS A 572 -11.88 -50.57 -59.88
N ASP A 573 -13.00 -50.59 -59.13
CA ASP A 573 -13.63 -51.65 -58.32
C ASP A 573 -12.91 -52.05 -56.99
N CYS A 574 -13.56 -52.37 -55.87
CA CYS A 574 -14.89 -52.91 -55.60
C CYS A 574 -15.32 -52.75 -54.10
N ALA A 575 -16.64 -52.61 -53.88
CA ALA A 575 -17.49 -53.09 -52.75
C ALA A 575 -17.12 -52.78 -51.28
N SER A 576 -17.92 -51.96 -50.58
CA SER A 576 -19.07 -52.33 -49.71
C SER A 576 -18.65 -52.24 -48.23
N SER A 577 -19.43 -51.74 -47.26
CA SER A 577 -20.88 -51.65 -47.07
C SER A 577 -21.19 -50.72 -45.87
N THR A 578 -22.28 -49.92 -46.00
CA THR A 578 -23.34 -49.60 -44.99
C THR A 578 -22.94 -49.12 -43.58
N GLU A 579 -23.51 -48.09 -42.95
CA GLU A 579 -24.81 -47.39 -43.04
C GLU A 579 -24.66 -46.07 -42.22
N ASP A 580 -24.93 -44.89 -42.81
CA ASP A 580 -26.11 -44.03 -42.55
C ASP A 580 -26.67 -44.09 -41.11
N LEU A 581 -26.77 -42.97 -40.38
CA LEU A 581 -27.94 -42.08 -40.50
C LEU A 581 -27.66 -40.59 -40.25
N LYS A 582 -28.16 -39.82 -41.23
CA LYS A 582 -28.58 -38.41 -41.32
C LYS A 582 -29.27 -37.86 -40.05
N GLY A 583 -29.29 -36.54 -39.78
CA GLY A 583 -28.77 -35.43 -40.57
C GLY A 583 -29.25 -34.04 -40.15
N LYS A 584 -28.92 -33.09 -41.05
CA LYS A 584 -29.58 -31.81 -41.39
C LYS A 584 -29.59 -30.64 -40.38
N SER A 585 -28.57 -29.79 -40.56
CA SER A 585 -28.66 -28.39 -41.04
C SER A 585 -30.04 -27.74 -41.15
N LYS A 586 -30.18 -26.51 -40.61
CA LYS A 586 -30.49 -25.31 -41.44
C LYS A 586 -30.30 -23.97 -40.68
N ASN A 587 -29.70 -23.04 -41.42
CA ASN A 587 -29.61 -21.59 -41.26
C ASN A 587 -30.93 -20.90 -40.85
N SER A 588 -30.82 -19.80 -40.10
CA SER A 588 -31.55 -18.56 -40.41
C SER A 588 -30.87 -17.30 -39.87
N LYS A 589 -30.87 -16.27 -40.72
CA LYS A 589 -30.29 -14.93 -40.61
C LYS A 589 -31.08 -13.98 -39.68
N LYS A 590 -30.34 -12.95 -39.22
CA LYS A 590 -30.72 -11.52 -39.02
C LYS A 590 -31.80 -11.20 -37.96
N THR A 591 -31.41 -10.37 -37.00
CA THR A 591 -31.85 -8.95 -36.98
C THR A 591 -30.97 -8.08 -36.10
N VAL A 592 -30.79 -6.85 -36.58
CA VAL A 592 -30.03 -5.72 -36.05
C VAL A 592 -30.91 -4.95 -35.07
N LYS A 593 -30.34 -4.40 -33.99
CA LYS A 593 -30.73 -3.10 -33.44
C LYS A 593 -29.53 -2.42 -32.77
N GLU A 594 -29.11 -1.32 -33.39
CA GLU A 594 -28.23 -0.29 -32.84
C GLU A 594 -28.96 0.57 -31.83
N GLU A 595 -28.23 1.06 -30.83
CA GLU A 595 -28.36 2.35 -30.12
C GLU A 595 -27.22 2.34 -29.07
N GLY A 596 -26.37 3.33 -28.85
CA GLY A 596 -26.10 4.64 -29.41
C GLY A 596 -24.93 5.21 -28.61
N ALA A 597 -23.88 5.65 -29.28
CA ALA A 597 -22.61 6.07 -28.69
C ALA A 597 -22.67 7.46 -28.00
N LYS A 598 -21.89 7.63 -26.92
CA LYS A 598 -21.31 8.94 -26.55
C LYS A 598 -19.86 8.77 -26.07
N LYS A 599 -18.90 9.17 -26.92
CA LYS A 599 -17.50 9.48 -26.58
C LYS A 599 -17.40 10.93 -26.11
N PRO A 600 -16.47 11.27 -25.19
CA PRO A 600 -15.87 12.59 -25.17
C PRO A 600 -14.45 12.55 -25.77
N LYS A 601 -14.19 13.49 -26.68
CA LYS A 601 -12.87 13.89 -27.17
C LYS A 601 -12.27 14.93 -26.21
N GLY A 602 -10.98 14.86 -25.94
CA GLY A 602 -10.18 15.93 -25.34
C GLY A 602 -8.70 15.54 -25.38
N ARG A 603 -8.03 15.73 -26.52
CA ARG A 603 -7.10 16.84 -26.82
C ARG A 603 -5.93 16.94 -25.82
N ALA A 604 -4.82 16.32 -26.23
CA ALA A 604 -3.50 16.49 -25.66
C ALA A 604 -2.98 17.93 -25.87
N THR A 605 -2.37 18.48 -24.84
CA THR A 605 -1.42 19.60 -24.93
C THR A 605 -0.13 19.20 -24.23
N LYS A 606 0.91 18.95 -25.04
CA LYS A 606 2.31 18.84 -24.62
C LYS A 606 2.76 20.19 -24.02
N ARG A 607 3.33 20.19 -22.81
CA ARG A 607 4.26 21.23 -22.38
C ARG A 607 5.62 20.58 -22.12
N LYS A 608 6.61 21.06 -22.88
CA LYS A 608 8.04 20.87 -22.65
C LYS A 608 8.40 21.57 -21.34
N VAL A 609 9.00 20.86 -20.40
CA VAL A 609 9.87 21.45 -19.38
C VAL A 609 11.29 21.19 -19.86
N LYS A 610 12.08 22.26 -19.95
CA LYS A 610 13.53 22.19 -20.14
C LYS A 610 14.11 22.08 -18.74
N ASP A 611 14.86 21.02 -18.50
CA ASP A 611 15.84 20.94 -17.44
C ASP A 611 17.14 21.58 -17.99
N ASP A 612 17.69 22.55 -17.28
CA ASP A 612 19.09 22.95 -17.37
C ASP A 612 19.67 22.78 -15.96
N ASP A 613 20.58 21.83 -15.83
CA ASP A 613 21.47 21.60 -14.70
C ASP A 613 22.56 22.69 -14.66
N SER A 614 22.88 23.20 -13.47
CA SER A 614 24.26 23.51 -13.09
C SER A 614 24.37 23.63 -11.56
N ASP A 615 25.06 22.65 -10.97
CA ASP A 615 25.72 22.73 -9.66
C ASP A 615 26.70 23.92 -9.62
N THR A 616 26.82 24.56 -8.45
CA THR A 616 28.10 24.80 -7.74
C THR A 616 27.87 25.59 -6.44
N ASP A 617 28.35 24.99 -5.35
CA ASP A 617 29.11 25.54 -4.22
C ASP A 617 28.49 26.51 -3.19
N GLU A 618 28.52 26.02 -1.94
CA GLU A 618 28.46 26.76 -0.68
C GLU A 618 29.77 27.55 -0.46
N GLU A 619 29.67 28.82 -0.03
CA GLU A 619 30.57 29.44 0.96
C GLU A 619 30.10 30.85 1.40
N GLU A 620 30.03 31.01 2.72
CA GLU A 620 30.24 32.17 3.61
C GLU A 620 29.77 33.64 3.33
N GLU A 621 29.10 34.15 4.37
CA GLU A 621 29.27 35.44 5.08
C GLU A 621 29.05 36.85 4.43
N VAL A 622 28.12 37.58 5.08
CA VAL A 622 28.30 38.93 5.69
C VAL A 622 28.16 40.22 4.82
N GLN A 623 27.13 41.00 5.21
CA GLN A 623 26.99 42.47 5.26
C GLN A 623 26.65 43.36 4.04
N ASN A 624 25.62 44.16 4.30
CA ASN A 624 25.45 45.60 4.03
C ASN A 624 25.10 46.13 2.62
N ALA A 625 23.87 46.68 2.60
CA ALA A 625 23.58 48.10 2.33
C ALA A 625 23.28 48.60 0.89
N LYS A 626 22.21 49.41 0.86
CA LYS A 626 21.90 50.53 -0.05
C LYS A 626 21.42 50.24 -1.48
N GLY A 627 20.09 50.30 -1.63
CA GLY A 627 19.41 51.47 -2.21
C GLY A 627 19.54 51.75 -3.71
N ARG A 628 18.39 51.67 -4.41
CA ARG A 628 17.92 52.50 -5.56
C ARG A 628 16.62 51.84 -6.04
N GLY A 629 15.42 52.44 -5.97
CA GLY A 629 15.07 53.83 -6.25
C GLY A 629 14.70 53.97 -7.73
N ARG A 630 13.47 53.59 -8.12
CA ARG A 630 12.79 54.13 -9.30
C ARG A 630 11.28 54.01 -9.13
N GLY A 631 10.64 55.17 -8.99
CA GLY A 631 9.22 55.28 -8.67
C GLY A 631 8.31 55.57 -9.85
N LYS A 632 7.04 55.65 -9.47
CA LYS A 632 5.89 56.35 -10.08
C LYS A 632 5.33 55.77 -11.38
N ARG A 633 4.09 55.24 -11.28
CA ARG A 633 2.90 55.99 -11.73
C ARG A 633 1.64 55.51 -11.01
N ALA A 634 0.89 56.48 -10.52
CA ALA A 634 -0.38 56.36 -9.83
C ALA A 634 -1.53 56.11 -10.82
N ALA A 635 -2.54 55.37 -10.38
CA ALA A 635 -3.89 55.45 -10.94
C ALA A 635 -4.89 55.36 -9.78
N THR A 636 -5.68 56.41 -9.68
CA THR A 636 -6.64 56.77 -8.64
C THR A 636 -7.93 55.95 -8.69
N VAL A 637 -8.45 55.65 -7.50
CA VAL A 637 -9.80 55.17 -7.20
C VAL A 637 -10.85 56.23 -7.57
N PRO A 638 -12.08 55.80 -7.93
CA PRO A 638 -13.25 56.51 -7.41
C PRO A 638 -14.28 55.56 -6.77
N SER A 639 -14.73 55.92 -5.58
CA SER A 639 -15.97 55.44 -4.93
C SER A 639 -17.10 56.49 -5.13
N PRO A 640 -18.32 56.32 -4.59
CA PRO A 640 -19.44 55.65 -5.24
C PRO A 640 -20.65 56.58 -5.47
N GLY A 641 -21.37 56.40 -6.59
CA GLY A 641 -22.61 57.11 -6.92
C GLY A 641 -23.87 56.35 -6.50
N LYS A 642 -24.80 57.04 -5.82
CA LYS A 642 -26.07 56.56 -5.27
C LYS A 642 -27.23 56.52 -6.29
N LYS A 643 -28.17 55.59 -6.02
CA LYS A 643 -29.63 55.51 -6.33
C LYS A 643 -30.07 54.98 -7.71
N PRO A 644 -31.33 54.47 -7.88
CA PRO A 644 -32.43 54.27 -6.91
C PRO A 644 -33.10 52.88 -6.93
N VAL A 645 -33.95 52.66 -5.93
CA VAL A 645 -34.96 51.60 -5.82
C VAL A 645 -36.13 51.87 -6.78
N ALA A 646 -36.59 50.84 -7.51
CA ALA A 646 -37.95 50.77 -8.05
C ALA A 646 -38.43 49.31 -8.07
N LYS A 647 -39.64 49.08 -7.54
CA LYS A 647 -40.35 47.81 -7.41
C LYS A 647 -41.09 47.43 -8.71
N LYS A 648 -41.34 46.12 -8.86
CA LYS A 648 -42.33 45.37 -9.69
C LYS A 648 -42.01 45.10 -11.18
N ARG A 649 -41.76 43.83 -11.52
CA ARG A 649 -42.53 42.96 -12.47
C ARG A 649 -41.83 41.57 -12.62
N PRO A 650 -42.53 40.55 -13.18
CA PRO A 650 -42.57 39.17 -12.67
C PRO A 650 -41.27 38.38 -12.81
#